data_AF-M7AYA4-F1
#
_entry.id   AF-M7AYA4-F1
#
_cell.length_a   1.000
_cell.length_b   1.000
_cell.length_c   1.000
_cell.angle_alpha   90.00
_cell.angle_beta   90.00
_cell.angle_gamma   90.00
#
_symmetry.space_group_name_H-M   'P 1'
#
loop_
_entity.id
_entity.type
_entity.pdbx_description
1 polymer ?
#
loop_
_entity_poly.entity_id
_entity_poly.type
_entity_poly.pdbx_seq_one_letter_code
_entity_poly.pdbx_strand_id
1 'polypeptide(L)'
;MIASHLLAYFFTELSHDQGQKIDKYLYHMRLSDETLQEVSERFRKEMEKGLREDTNPTASVKMLPSFVRSTPDGTENGDFLALDLGGTNFRVLRVKVSDNGLRKVEMENQIYAIPEDLMRGSGVQLFDHIAECLANFMEKLNMKDKKLPLGFTFSFPCHQTKLDESILVTWTKGFKSSGVEGKDVVAMIRKAIKKRGDFDIDVVAVVNDTVGTMMTCGYDDHNCEVGLIVGTGTNACYMEEMRHIDLVEGDEGRMCINMEWGAFGDDGVLNDIRTEFDREIDMGSLNPGKQLFEKMISGMYMGELVRLILVKMAKEELLFGGRLTPSLLTTGHFETGFVSAIEKEKEGLQKAHEILTRLGLEPSAEDCIATRHICQIVSTRSANLCAATLAAVLRRIKENKGVDRLRSTVGVDGSVYKKHPHFARRLQKTVRKLLPDCDIRFVRSEDGSGKGAAMVTAVAYRLAAQQKARQKTLEALKLSHEQLLEVKNRMRIEMERGLSKESHPDATVKMLPTYVCATPDGTEKGDFLALDLGGTNFRVLLVRVRSGIRRGVEMHNKIYSIPQEVMQGTGEEGILLKWTKGFKATGCEGEDVVNLLKEAIHRREEFDLDVVAVVNDTVGTMMTCGYEDPYCEVGLIAGTGSNACYMEEMRNVELVEGEEGRMCINMEWGAFGDNGCLDDFRTEFDVAVDELSLNAGKQRFEKMISGMYLGEIVRNILIDFTKRGLLFRGRISERLKTRGIFETKFLSQIESDCLALLQVRSILQHLGLESTCDDSIIVKEVCTVVARRAAQLCGAGMAAVVDKIRENRKLDFLKVTVGVDGTLYKLHPHFSSVMHETVRQLTPKCEVTFLQSEDGSGKGAALITAVACRIREAGQR
;
A
#
# COMPACT_ATOMS: atom_id res chain seq x y z
N MET A 1 -37.61 -61.94 -21.96
CA MET A 1 -36.61 -61.93 -20.86
C MET A 1 -35.29 -62.61 -21.23
N ILE A 2 -35.24 -63.89 -21.63
CA ILE A 2 -33.95 -64.54 -21.95
C ILE A 2 -33.23 -63.84 -23.13
N ALA A 3 -33.91 -63.59 -24.25
CA ALA A 3 -33.33 -62.88 -25.40
C ALA A 3 -32.84 -61.45 -25.07
N SER A 4 -33.55 -60.72 -24.20
CA SER A 4 -33.16 -59.38 -23.77
C SER A 4 -31.96 -59.38 -22.81
N HIS A 5 -31.80 -60.42 -21.98
CA HIS A 5 -30.61 -60.59 -21.16
C HIS A 5 -29.40 -61.07 -21.98
N LEU A 6 -29.60 -61.95 -22.96
CA LEU A 6 -28.54 -62.33 -23.91
C LEU A 6 -28.07 -61.13 -24.73
N LEU A 7 -28.97 -60.32 -25.29
CA LEU A 7 -28.61 -59.09 -25.97
C LEU A 7 -27.85 -58.13 -25.06
N ALA A 8 -28.33 -57.88 -23.83
CA ALA A 8 -27.64 -57.02 -22.88
C ALA A 8 -26.22 -57.55 -22.55
N TYR A 9 -26.07 -58.86 -22.34
CA TYR A 9 -24.79 -59.51 -22.07
C TYR A 9 -23.82 -59.40 -23.25
N PHE A 10 -24.29 -59.68 -24.48
CA PHE A 10 -23.52 -59.56 -25.71
C PHE A 10 -23.05 -58.11 -25.95
N PHE A 11 -23.94 -57.13 -25.72
CA PHE A 11 -23.58 -55.70 -25.78
C PHE A 11 -22.55 -55.31 -24.71
N THR A 12 -22.58 -55.89 -23.51
CA THR A 12 -21.53 -55.65 -22.50
C THR A 12 -20.19 -56.29 -22.86
N GLU A 13 -20.15 -57.51 -23.41
CA GLU A 13 -18.89 -58.14 -23.84
C GLU A 13 -18.28 -57.41 -25.05
N LEU A 14 -19.09 -57.09 -26.07
CA LEU A 14 -18.63 -56.28 -27.23
C LEU A 14 -18.12 -54.90 -26.80
N SER A 15 -18.82 -54.23 -25.88
CA SER A 15 -18.36 -52.95 -25.33
C SER A 15 -17.08 -53.09 -24.50
N HIS A 16 -16.80 -54.28 -23.94
CA HIS A 16 -15.60 -54.54 -23.15
C HIS A 16 -14.37 -54.80 -24.03
N ASP A 17 -14.51 -55.61 -25.07
CA ASP A 17 -13.43 -55.95 -26.00
C ASP A 17 -13.02 -54.75 -26.88
N GLN A 18 -13.99 -54.03 -27.45
CA GLN A 18 -13.71 -52.78 -28.17
C GLN A 18 -13.09 -51.70 -27.26
N GLY A 19 -13.54 -51.60 -26.01
CA GLY A 19 -12.93 -50.70 -25.01
C GLY A 19 -11.46 -51.01 -24.78
N GLN A 20 -11.09 -52.29 -24.59
CA GLN A 20 -9.69 -52.69 -24.40
C GLN A 20 -8.79 -52.42 -25.62
N LYS A 21 -9.31 -52.62 -26.84
CA LYS A 21 -8.57 -52.33 -28.08
C LYS A 21 -8.23 -50.84 -28.20
N ILE A 22 -9.21 -49.97 -27.94
CA ILE A 22 -9.04 -48.52 -27.98
C ILE A 22 -8.15 -48.03 -26.83
N ASP A 23 -8.29 -48.61 -25.63
CA ASP A 23 -7.42 -48.31 -24.48
C ASP A 23 -5.94 -48.62 -24.75
N LYS A 24 -5.68 -49.71 -25.49
CA LYS A 24 -4.33 -50.08 -25.94
C LYS A 24 -3.83 -49.15 -27.06
N TYR A 25 -4.70 -48.79 -28.01
CA TYR A 25 -4.36 -47.91 -29.12
C TYR A 25 -4.04 -46.48 -28.66
N LEU A 26 -4.86 -45.93 -27.76
CA LEU A 26 -4.71 -44.60 -27.17
C LEU A 26 -4.02 -44.63 -25.81
N TYR A 27 -3.19 -45.64 -25.53
CA TYR A 27 -2.49 -45.81 -24.26
C TYR A 27 -1.73 -44.54 -23.83
N HIS A 28 -1.02 -43.91 -24.76
CA HIS A 28 -0.27 -42.66 -24.52
C HIS A 28 -1.15 -41.43 -24.20
N MET A 29 -2.47 -41.50 -24.38
CA MET A 29 -3.41 -40.47 -23.92
C MET A 29 -3.95 -40.72 -22.51
N ARG A 30 -3.72 -41.91 -21.94
CA ARG A 30 -4.25 -42.34 -20.64
C ARG A 30 -3.21 -42.11 -19.54
N LEU A 31 -3.06 -40.85 -19.15
CA LEU A 31 -2.10 -40.42 -18.14
C LEU A 31 -2.44 -40.98 -16.75
N SER A 32 -1.45 -41.60 -16.08
CA SER A 32 -1.57 -42.09 -14.71
C SER A 32 -1.43 -40.95 -13.70
N ASP A 33 -1.73 -41.21 -12.42
CA ASP A 33 -1.61 -40.18 -11.38
C ASP A 33 -0.15 -39.74 -11.19
N GLU A 34 0.80 -40.65 -11.34
CA GLU A 34 2.24 -40.41 -11.27
C GLU A 34 2.67 -39.44 -12.38
N THR A 35 2.25 -39.69 -13.63
CA THR A 35 2.49 -38.77 -14.75
C THR A 35 1.85 -37.40 -14.50
N LEU A 36 0.65 -37.35 -13.89
CA LEU A 36 -0.02 -36.08 -13.58
C LEU A 36 0.67 -35.33 -12.43
N GLN A 37 1.22 -36.02 -11.43
CA GLN A 37 2.08 -35.41 -10.41
C GLN A 37 3.37 -34.87 -11.03
N GLU A 38 3.98 -35.59 -11.97
CA GLU A 38 5.18 -35.12 -12.67
C GLU A 38 4.89 -33.88 -13.52
N VAL A 39 3.81 -33.87 -14.31
CA VAL A 39 3.35 -32.69 -15.07
C VAL A 39 3.07 -31.51 -14.14
N SER A 40 2.49 -31.76 -12.96
CA SER A 40 2.27 -30.75 -11.92
C SER A 40 3.60 -30.14 -11.43
N GLU A 41 4.61 -30.96 -11.17
CA GLU A 41 5.92 -30.50 -10.71
C GLU A 41 6.74 -29.80 -11.81
N ARG A 42 6.68 -30.28 -13.06
CA ARG A 42 7.25 -29.58 -14.22
C ARG A 42 6.64 -28.19 -14.37
N PHE A 43 5.32 -28.06 -14.22
CA PHE A 43 4.62 -26.79 -14.30
C PHE A 43 4.97 -25.85 -13.14
N ARG A 44 5.11 -26.37 -11.91
CA ARG A 44 5.58 -25.60 -10.73
C ARG A 44 6.93 -24.93 -10.99
N LYS A 45 7.86 -25.61 -11.69
CA LYS A 45 9.16 -25.06 -12.08
C LYS A 45 9.06 -23.99 -13.17
N GLU A 46 8.20 -24.18 -14.18
CA GLU A 46 7.96 -23.14 -15.18
C GLU A 46 7.26 -21.89 -14.59
N MET A 47 6.44 -22.05 -13.54
CA MET A 47 5.92 -20.91 -12.76
C MET A 47 7.06 -20.11 -12.09
N GLU A 48 8.00 -20.78 -11.42
CA GLU A 48 9.16 -20.13 -10.78
C GLU A 48 10.05 -19.41 -11.82
N LYS A 49 10.32 -20.07 -12.96
CA LYS A 49 11.08 -19.53 -14.09
C LYS A 49 10.40 -18.32 -14.74
N GLY A 50 9.07 -18.30 -14.79
CA GLY A 50 8.30 -17.18 -15.31
C GLY A 50 8.26 -15.97 -14.38
N LEU A 51 8.37 -16.17 -13.06
CA LEU A 51 8.28 -15.10 -12.07
C LEU A 51 9.59 -14.34 -11.84
N ARG A 52 10.74 -14.96 -12.10
CA ARG A 52 12.06 -14.37 -11.88
C ARG A 52 12.55 -13.54 -13.05
N GLU A 53 13.24 -12.45 -12.76
CA GLU A 53 13.79 -11.53 -13.77
C GLU A 53 14.84 -12.22 -14.66
N ASP A 54 15.70 -13.05 -14.06
CA ASP A 54 16.83 -13.73 -14.72
C ASP A 54 16.39 -14.75 -15.78
N THR A 55 15.19 -15.33 -15.63
CA THR A 55 14.74 -16.49 -16.40
C THR A 55 13.45 -16.25 -17.19
N ASN A 56 12.63 -15.26 -16.82
CA ASN A 56 11.41 -14.86 -17.56
C ASN A 56 11.62 -14.67 -19.09
N PRO A 57 12.72 -14.04 -19.57
CA PRO A 57 12.92 -13.84 -21.02
C PRO A 57 12.87 -15.15 -21.82
N THR A 58 13.27 -16.28 -21.20
CA THR A 58 13.28 -17.63 -21.80
C THR A 58 12.21 -18.58 -21.25
N ALA A 59 11.36 -18.12 -20.32
CA ALA A 59 10.25 -18.91 -19.78
C ALA A 59 9.18 -19.19 -20.84
N SER A 60 8.60 -20.40 -20.82
CA SER A 60 7.46 -20.75 -21.69
C SER A 60 6.17 -20.19 -21.11
N VAL A 61 5.95 -20.40 -19.81
CA VAL A 61 4.87 -19.83 -19.00
C VAL A 61 5.29 -18.42 -18.59
N LYS A 62 4.55 -17.39 -19.01
CA LYS A 62 5.02 -15.99 -18.94
C LYS A 62 4.75 -15.25 -17.64
N MET A 63 3.84 -15.75 -16.79
CA MET A 63 3.59 -15.23 -15.43
C MET A 63 3.46 -13.69 -15.39
N LEU A 64 2.63 -13.15 -16.28
CA LEU A 64 2.50 -11.72 -16.56
C LEU A 64 1.82 -10.98 -15.39
N PRO A 65 2.42 -9.90 -14.86
CA PRO A 65 1.78 -9.02 -13.87
C PRO A 65 0.54 -8.32 -14.44
N SER A 66 -0.59 -8.41 -13.74
CA SER A 66 -1.87 -7.77 -14.17
C SER A 66 -2.17 -6.43 -13.50
N PHE A 67 -1.35 -6.00 -12.54
CA PHE A 67 -1.56 -4.82 -11.68
C PHE A 67 -2.84 -4.85 -10.80
N VAL A 68 -3.61 -5.94 -10.82
CA VAL A 68 -4.74 -6.17 -9.90
C VAL A 68 -4.19 -6.67 -8.55
N ARG A 69 -4.09 -5.76 -7.57
CA ARG A 69 -3.49 -6.05 -6.25
C ARG A 69 -4.45 -6.64 -5.20
N SER A 70 -5.77 -6.58 -5.43
CA SER A 70 -6.76 -7.14 -4.51
C SER A 70 -8.01 -7.63 -5.24
N THR A 71 -8.65 -8.64 -4.66
CA THR A 71 -10.04 -9.01 -4.97
C THR A 71 -11.02 -7.97 -4.39
N PRO A 72 -12.29 -7.95 -4.84
CA PRO A 72 -13.29 -7.04 -4.26
C PRO A 72 -13.56 -7.37 -2.80
N ASP A 73 -13.79 -6.35 -1.97
CA ASP A 73 -14.10 -6.52 -0.53
C ASP A 73 -15.53 -6.13 -0.14
N GLY A 74 -16.32 -5.65 -1.12
CA GLY A 74 -17.70 -5.23 -0.96
C GLY A 74 -17.86 -3.74 -0.64
N THR A 75 -16.78 -2.95 -0.58
CA THR A 75 -16.85 -1.48 -0.50
C THR A 75 -16.81 -0.80 -1.89
N GLU A 76 -16.82 -1.60 -2.96
CA GLU A 76 -16.96 -1.11 -4.34
C GLU A 76 -18.35 -0.50 -4.59
N ASN A 77 -18.39 0.71 -5.15
CA ASN A 77 -19.64 1.44 -5.46
C ASN A 77 -19.45 2.32 -6.70
N GLY A 78 -20.43 2.32 -7.62
CA GLY A 78 -20.40 3.14 -8.84
C GLY A 78 -21.19 2.55 -10.02
N ASP A 79 -21.14 3.25 -11.16
CA ASP A 79 -21.77 2.87 -12.43
C ASP A 79 -20.65 2.80 -13.47
N PHE A 80 -20.40 1.60 -14.01
CA PHE A 80 -19.20 1.28 -14.79
C PHE A 80 -19.56 0.67 -16.14
N LEU A 81 -18.75 0.92 -17.15
CA LEU A 81 -18.79 0.18 -18.41
C LEU A 81 -17.77 -0.96 -18.37
N ALA A 82 -18.09 -2.07 -19.03
CA ALA A 82 -17.14 -3.14 -19.28
C ALA A 82 -17.22 -3.61 -20.74
N LEU A 83 -16.05 -3.82 -21.34
CA LEU A 83 -15.91 -4.45 -22.66
C LEU A 83 -15.35 -5.85 -22.47
N ASP A 84 -15.78 -6.81 -23.29
CA ASP A 84 -15.26 -8.17 -23.26
C ASP A 84 -14.97 -8.67 -24.68
N LEU A 85 -13.68 -8.85 -24.98
CA LEU A 85 -13.14 -9.25 -26.26
C LEU A 85 -12.14 -10.40 -26.09
N GLY A 86 -12.57 -11.61 -26.46
CA GLY A 86 -11.73 -12.81 -26.37
C GLY A 86 -12.09 -13.97 -27.29
N GLY A 87 -13.09 -13.78 -28.17
CA GLY A 87 -13.63 -14.76 -29.11
C GLY A 87 -14.50 -14.08 -30.17
N THR A 88 -15.36 -14.83 -30.86
CA THR A 88 -16.23 -14.32 -31.95
C THR A 88 -17.38 -13.42 -31.49
N ASN A 89 -17.73 -13.47 -30.21
CA ASN A 89 -18.75 -12.63 -29.59
C ASN A 89 -18.06 -11.54 -28.76
N PHE A 90 -18.19 -10.28 -29.18
CA PHE A 90 -17.85 -9.11 -28.38
C PHE A 90 -19.03 -8.77 -27.45
N ARG A 91 -18.75 -8.36 -26.21
CA ARG A 91 -19.81 -7.93 -25.29
C ARG A 91 -19.51 -6.53 -24.76
N VAL A 92 -20.54 -5.69 -24.73
CA VAL A 92 -20.55 -4.43 -24.00
C VAL A 92 -21.49 -4.60 -22.82
N LEU A 93 -21.05 -4.23 -21.63
CA LEU A 93 -21.81 -4.30 -20.40
C LEU A 93 -21.82 -2.95 -19.70
N ARG A 94 -22.91 -2.67 -19.01
CA ARG A 94 -22.98 -1.69 -17.93
C ARG A 94 -23.19 -2.45 -16.64
N VAL A 95 -22.39 -2.12 -15.64
CA VAL A 95 -22.39 -2.79 -14.33
C VAL A 95 -22.45 -1.72 -13.26
N LYS A 96 -23.55 -1.70 -12.51
CA LYS A 96 -23.79 -0.75 -11.43
C LYS A 96 -23.75 -1.47 -10.09
N VAL A 97 -22.79 -1.09 -9.26
CA VAL A 97 -22.53 -1.66 -7.93
C VAL A 97 -23.03 -0.64 -6.90
N SER A 98 -23.91 -1.07 -6.00
CA SER A 98 -24.57 -0.18 -5.04
C SER A 98 -24.20 -0.55 -3.61
N ASP A 99 -23.66 0.40 -2.84
CA ASP A 99 -23.40 0.26 -1.40
C ASP A 99 -24.69 0.42 -0.56
N ASN A 100 -25.65 -0.49 -0.78
CA ASN A 100 -26.93 -0.52 -0.08
C ASN A 100 -27.02 -1.67 0.95
N GLY A 101 -25.88 -2.22 1.37
CA GLY A 101 -25.78 -3.36 2.28
C GLY A 101 -26.27 -4.72 1.71
N LEU A 102 -26.96 -4.72 0.56
CA LEU A 102 -27.51 -5.93 -0.08
C LEU A 102 -26.57 -6.53 -1.15
N ARG A 103 -25.42 -5.90 -1.42
CA ARG A 103 -24.42 -6.30 -2.45
C ARG A 103 -25.02 -6.54 -3.84
N LYS A 104 -26.15 -5.90 -4.16
CA LYS A 104 -26.86 -6.11 -5.43
C LYS A 104 -26.12 -5.40 -6.57
N VAL A 105 -25.65 -6.18 -7.54
CA VAL A 105 -25.09 -5.68 -8.79
C VAL A 105 -26.23 -5.64 -9.84
N GLU A 106 -26.43 -4.49 -10.47
CA GLU A 106 -27.35 -4.32 -11.60
C GLU A 106 -26.53 -4.38 -12.90
N MET A 107 -26.94 -5.24 -13.84
CA MET A 107 -26.20 -5.49 -15.07
C MET A 107 -27.08 -5.42 -16.30
N GLU A 108 -26.64 -4.65 -17.28
CA GLU A 108 -27.21 -4.57 -18.63
C GLU A 108 -26.10 -4.97 -19.61
N ASN A 109 -26.38 -5.83 -20.59
CA ASN A 109 -25.38 -6.24 -21.58
C ASN A 109 -25.95 -6.35 -22.99
N GLN A 110 -25.06 -6.24 -23.98
CA GLN A 110 -25.36 -6.48 -25.39
C GLN A 110 -24.20 -7.22 -26.05
N ILE A 111 -24.54 -8.23 -26.85
CA ILE A 111 -23.60 -9.04 -27.62
C ILE A 111 -23.56 -8.50 -29.06
N TYR A 112 -22.36 -8.35 -29.60
CA TYR A 112 -22.09 -7.99 -30.98
C TYR A 112 -21.22 -9.07 -31.61
N ALA A 113 -21.55 -9.50 -32.83
CA ALA A 113 -20.67 -10.38 -33.58
C ALA A 113 -19.45 -9.60 -34.09
N ILE A 114 -18.28 -10.24 -34.14
CA ILE A 114 -17.14 -9.75 -34.93
C ILE A 114 -17.03 -10.62 -36.18
N PRO A 115 -17.27 -10.05 -37.38
CA PRO A 115 -17.02 -10.72 -38.65
C PRO A 115 -15.57 -11.20 -38.80
N GLU A 116 -15.38 -12.34 -39.45
CA GLU A 116 -14.06 -13.00 -39.57
C GLU A 116 -13.06 -12.16 -40.39
N ASP A 117 -13.54 -11.37 -41.35
CA ASP A 117 -12.76 -10.39 -42.10
C ASP A 117 -12.24 -9.25 -41.21
N LEU A 118 -12.94 -8.86 -40.14
CA LEU A 118 -12.41 -7.93 -39.13
C LEU A 118 -11.40 -8.60 -38.20
N MET A 119 -11.67 -9.86 -37.78
CA MET A 119 -10.73 -10.64 -36.96
C MET A 119 -9.38 -10.86 -37.65
N ARG A 120 -9.35 -10.84 -38.99
CA ARG A 120 -8.15 -11.03 -39.83
C ARG A 120 -7.73 -9.77 -40.61
N GLY A 121 -8.42 -8.65 -40.40
CA GLY A 121 -8.26 -7.40 -41.17
C GLY A 121 -7.17 -6.48 -40.63
N SER A 122 -7.41 -5.17 -40.65
CA SER A 122 -6.55 -4.19 -39.96
C SER A 122 -7.03 -3.90 -38.54
N GLY A 123 -6.09 -3.63 -37.64
CA GLY A 123 -6.39 -3.19 -36.28
C GLY A 123 -7.25 -1.92 -36.24
N VAL A 124 -7.06 -1.00 -37.19
CA VAL A 124 -7.88 0.21 -37.31
C VAL A 124 -9.35 -0.14 -37.49
N GLN A 125 -9.67 -1.05 -38.41
CA GLN A 125 -11.06 -1.50 -38.64
C GLN A 125 -11.64 -2.22 -37.41
N LEU A 126 -10.84 -3.06 -36.72
CA LEU A 126 -11.28 -3.74 -35.51
C LEU A 126 -11.63 -2.75 -34.38
N PHE A 127 -10.78 -1.76 -34.10
CA PHE A 127 -11.03 -0.78 -33.04
C PHE A 127 -12.10 0.26 -33.43
N ASP A 128 -12.24 0.61 -34.71
CA ASP A 128 -13.37 1.42 -35.20
C ASP A 128 -14.71 0.69 -34.97
N HIS A 129 -14.79 -0.63 -35.26
CA HIS A 129 -15.98 -1.47 -35.01
C HIS A 129 -16.31 -1.59 -33.52
N ILE A 130 -15.30 -1.75 -32.66
CA ILE A 130 -15.46 -1.75 -31.20
C ILE A 130 -16.03 -0.41 -30.72
N ALA A 131 -15.52 0.71 -31.23
CA ALA A 131 -16.00 2.05 -30.88
C ALA A 131 -17.44 2.29 -31.37
N GLU A 132 -17.83 1.75 -32.52
CA GLU A 132 -19.20 1.77 -33.02
C GLU A 132 -20.16 0.94 -32.15
N CYS A 133 -19.78 -0.29 -31.79
CA CYS A 133 -20.56 -1.13 -30.88
C CYS A 133 -20.79 -0.45 -29.52
N LEU A 134 -19.78 0.25 -29.01
CA LEU A 134 -19.87 1.02 -27.76
C LEU A 134 -20.79 2.24 -27.90
N ALA A 135 -20.68 3.00 -29.00
CA ALA A 135 -21.57 4.13 -29.29
C ALA A 135 -23.04 3.69 -29.33
N ASN A 136 -23.33 2.62 -30.05
CA ASN A 136 -24.67 2.04 -30.19
C ASN A 136 -25.25 1.59 -28.83
N PHE A 137 -24.41 1.02 -27.95
CA PHE A 137 -24.81 0.63 -26.59
C PHE A 137 -25.10 1.86 -25.70
N MET A 138 -24.23 2.87 -25.70
CA MET A 138 -24.41 4.09 -24.92
C MET A 138 -25.62 4.92 -25.38
N GLU A 139 -25.92 4.91 -26.68
CA GLU A 139 -27.10 5.57 -27.25
C GLU A 139 -28.40 4.90 -26.81
N LYS A 140 -28.48 3.56 -26.91
CA LYS A 140 -29.63 2.77 -26.47
C LYS A 140 -29.97 2.97 -24.99
N LEU A 141 -28.98 3.28 -24.15
CA LEU A 141 -29.14 3.53 -22.72
C LEU A 141 -29.23 5.02 -22.35
N ASN A 142 -29.21 5.93 -23.33
CA ASN A 142 -29.19 7.39 -23.13
C ASN A 142 -28.05 7.85 -22.20
N MET A 143 -26.82 7.42 -22.49
CA MET A 143 -25.63 7.67 -21.65
C MET A 143 -24.44 8.30 -22.39
N LYS A 144 -24.58 8.75 -23.64
CA LYS A 144 -23.48 9.40 -24.39
C LYS A 144 -22.89 10.62 -23.69
N ASP A 145 -23.70 11.36 -22.92
CA ASP A 145 -23.28 12.52 -22.13
C ASP A 145 -22.53 12.16 -20.83
N LYS A 146 -22.41 10.87 -20.48
CA LYS A 146 -21.76 10.39 -19.25
C LYS A 146 -20.39 9.81 -19.56
N LYS A 147 -19.34 10.44 -19.02
CA LYS A 147 -18.00 9.85 -18.96
C LYS A 147 -17.92 8.81 -17.84
N LEU A 148 -18.36 7.58 -18.13
CA LEU A 148 -18.28 6.46 -17.21
C LEU A 148 -16.87 5.83 -17.23
N PRO A 149 -16.34 5.36 -16.08
CA PRO A 149 -15.13 4.54 -16.06
C PRO A 149 -15.39 3.20 -16.75
N LEU A 150 -14.42 2.77 -17.55
CA LEU A 150 -14.49 1.60 -18.42
C LEU A 150 -13.37 0.61 -18.10
N GLY A 151 -13.76 -0.64 -17.84
CA GLY A 151 -12.87 -1.79 -17.80
C GLY A 151 -12.90 -2.55 -19.11
N PHE A 152 -11.75 -3.06 -19.57
CA PHE A 152 -11.65 -3.81 -20.80
C PHE A 152 -11.10 -5.21 -20.51
N THR A 153 -11.95 -6.24 -20.55
CA THR A 153 -11.47 -7.61 -20.73
C THR A 153 -10.95 -7.79 -22.14
N PHE A 154 -9.65 -8.06 -22.26
CA PHE A 154 -8.97 -8.32 -23.50
C PHE A 154 -8.18 -9.63 -23.35
N SER A 155 -8.75 -10.73 -23.86
CA SER A 155 -8.29 -12.09 -23.56
C SER A 155 -7.10 -12.57 -24.40
N PHE A 156 -6.02 -11.80 -24.41
CA PHE A 156 -4.80 -12.09 -25.17
C PHE A 156 -3.56 -11.84 -24.30
N PRO A 157 -2.41 -12.47 -24.62
CA PRO A 157 -1.15 -12.20 -23.94
C PRO A 157 -0.75 -10.73 -24.11
N CYS A 158 -0.71 -9.98 -23.02
CA CYS A 158 -0.41 -8.56 -23.01
C CYS A 158 0.64 -8.23 -21.97
N HIS A 159 1.60 -7.37 -22.34
CA HIS A 159 2.52 -6.75 -21.41
C HIS A 159 1.89 -5.47 -20.87
N GLN A 160 1.90 -5.29 -19.55
CA GLN A 160 1.33 -4.13 -18.86
C GLN A 160 2.44 -3.53 -17.98
N THR A 161 2.54 -2.21 -17.93
CA THR A 161 3.36 -1.50 -16.92
C THR A 161 2.50 -0.86 -15.83
N LYS A 162 1.18 -0.81 -16.06
CA LYS A 162 0.14 -0.21 -15.22
C LYS A 162 -1.23 -0.70 -15.68
N LEU A 163 -2.26 -0.48 -14.86
CA LEU A 163 -3.59 -1.04 -15.09
C LEU A 163 -4.31 -0.46 -16.33
N ASP A 164 -4.06 0.80 -16.69
CA ASP A 164 -4.67 1.50 -17.85
C ASP A 164 -3.86 1.37 -19.17
N GLU A 165 -2.95 0.40 -19.24
CA GLU A 165 -2.11 0.14 -20.40
C GLU A 165 -2.04 -1.37 -20.69
N SER A 166 -2.02 -1.75 -21.97
CA SER A 166 -1.97 -3.15 -22.37
C SER A 166 -1.40 -3.30 -23.77
N ILE A 167 -0.10 -3.61 -23.84
CA ILE A 167 0.62 -3.84 -25.10
C ILE A 167 0.39 -5.30 -25.52
N LEU A 168 -0.29 -5.52 -26.65
CA LEU A 168 -0.49 -6.87 -27.18
C LEU A 168 0.86 -7.51 -27.53
N VAL A 169 1.19 -8.65 -26.92
CA VAL A 169 2.42 -9.40 -27.21
C VAL A 169 2.27 -10.16 -28.52
N THR A 170 1.23 -10.99 -28.63
CA THR A 170 0.88 -11.69 -29.87
C THR A 170 -0.59 -12.13 -29.88
N TRP A 171 -1.17 -12.21 -31.08
CA TRP A 171 -2.51 -12.76 -31.24
C TRP A 171 -2.56 -14.27 -30.98
N THR A 172 -3.68 -14.73 -30.42
CA THR A 172 -4.00 -16.15 -30.22
C THR A 172 -5.40 -16.48 -30.73
N LYS A 173 -5.79 -17.75 -30.66
CA LYS A 173 -7.12 -18.24 -31.07
C LYS A 173 -7.35 -17.98 -32.57
N GLY A 174 -8.42 -17.27 -32.95
CA GLY A 174 -8.78 -16.96 -34.34
C GLY A 174 -8.48 -15.53 -34.80
N PHE A 175 -7.85 -14.69 -33.96
CA PHE A 175 -7.54 -13.29 -34.32
C PHE A 175 -6.17 -13.20 -35.01
N LYS A 176 -6.04 -12.27 -35.97
CA LYS A 176 -4.77 -11.92 -36.62
C LYS A 176 -4.77 -10.50 -37.21
N SER A 177 -5.52 -9.57 -36.61
CA SER A 177 -5.67 -8.20 -37.12
C SER A 177 -4.32 -7.46 -37.15
N SER A 178 -3.93 -6.99 -38.33
CA SER A 178 -2.62 -6.38 -38.59
C SER A 178 -2.42 -5.04 -37.88
N GLY A 179 -1.19 -4.77 -37.41
CA GLY A 179 -0.82 -3.50 -36.79
C GLY A 179 -1.27 -3.30 -35.34
N VAL A 180 -1.62 -4.38 -34.62
CA VAL A 180 -1.99 -4.36 -33.18
C VAL A 180 -0.89 -4.97 -32.30
N GLU A 181 -0.18 -6.00 -32.74
CA GLU A 181 0.94 -6.59 -31.99
C GLU A 181 2.04 -5.53 -31.78
N GLY A 182 2.57 -5.47 -30.55
CA GLY A 182 3.50 -4.43 -30.11
C GLY A 182 2.88 -3.03 -29.97
N LYS A 183 1.55 -2.91 -29.88
CA LYS A 183 0.84 -1.64 -29.62
C LYS A 183 -0.03 -1.74 -28.37
N ASP A 184 -0.15 -0.63 -27.66
CA ASP A 184 -1.09 -0.46 -26.56
C ASP A 184 -2.53 -0.40 -27.10
N VAL A 185 -3.35 -1.37 -26.71
CA VAL A 185 -4.75 -1.47 -27.17
C VAL A 185 -5.64 -0.38 -26.59
N VAL A 186 -5.27 0.22 -25.44
CA VAL A 186 -6.06 1.31 -24.86
C VAL A 186 -5.78 2.64 -25.57
N ALA A 187 -4.55 2.91 -26.02
CA ALA A 187 -4.28 3.98 -26.99
C ALA A 187 -5.04 3.77 -28.32
N MET A 188 -5.19 2.53 -28.80
CA MET A 188 -5.95 2.24 -30.02
C MET A 188 -7.45 2.50 -29.86
N ILE A 189 -8.10 2.04 -28.78
CA ILE A 189 -9.52 2.33 -28.55
C ILE A 189 -9.78 3.82 -28.24
N ARG A 190 -8.92 4.47 -27.44
CA ARG A 190 -8.97 5.93 -27.19
C ARG A 190 -8.87 6.71 -28.52
N LYS A 191 -8.03 6.27 -29.46
CA LYS A 191 -7.91 6.86 -30.81
C LYS A 191 -9.16 6.63 -31.68
N ALA A 192 -9.74 5.44 -31.68
CA ALA A 192 -10.96 5.13 -32.44
C ALA A 192 -12.16 5.96 -31.95
N ILE A 193 -12.33 6.08 -30.63
CA ILE A 193 -13.40 6.89 -30.02
C ILE A 193 -13.19 8.38 -30.32
N LYS A 194 -11.96 8.91 -30.16
CA LYS A 194 -11.62 10.29 -30.52
C LYS A 194 -11.85 10.60 -32.01
N LYS A 195 -11.65 9.62 -32.90
CA LYS A 195 -11.94 9.74 -34.35
C LYS A 195 -13.44 9.87 -34.63
N ARG A 196 -14.30 9.23 -33.83
CA ARG A 196 -15.77 9.38 -33.94
C ARG A 196 -16.26 10.71 -33.36
N GLY A 197 -15.82 11.04 -32.15
CA GLY A 197 -16.17 12.30 -31.47
C GLY A 197 -17.61 12.39 -30.94
N ASP A 198 -18.39 11.31 -30.94
CA ASP A 198 -19.81 11.31 -30.51
C ASP A 198 -20.04 10.90 -29.04
N PHE A 199 -18.99 10.57 -28.30
CA PHE A 199 -18.99 10.29 -26.86
C PHE A 199 -17.55 10.29 -26.30
N ASP A 200 -17.39 10.25 -24.97
CA ASP A 200 -16.10 10.13 -24.27
C ASP A 200 -16.17 9.07 -23.18
N ILE A 201 -15.05 8.41 -22.88
CA ILE A 201 -14.93 7.36 -21.86
C ILE A 201 -13.64 7.52 -21.06
N ASP A 202 -13.59 6.92 -19.87
CA ASP A 202 -12.37 6.80 -19.09
C ASP A 202 -11.94 5.34 -18.98
N VAL A 203 -11.04 4.88 -19.87
CA VAL A 203 -10.47 3.52 -19.75
C VAL A 203 -9.51 3.52 -18.57
N VAL A 204 -9.88 2.88 -17.47
CA VAL A 204 -9.08 2.83 -16.23
C VAL A 204 -8.41 1.47 -15.99
N ALA A 205 -8.88 0.42 -16.67
CA ALA A 205 -8.34 -0.93 -16.50
C ALA A 205 -8.44 -1.77 -17.77
N VAL A 206 -7.37 -2.52 -18.06
CA VAL A 206 -7.39 -3.66 -19.00
C VAL A 206 -7.01 -4.93 -18.24
N VAL A 207 -7.75 -6.02 -18.47
CA VAL A 207 -7.55 -7.31 -17.77
C VAL A 207 -7.75 -8.51 -18.70
N ASN A 208 -7.11 -9.63 -18.37
CA ASN A 208 -7.37 -10.92 -19.01
C ASN A 208 -8.72 -11.52 -18.53
N ASP A 209 -9.33 -12.44 -19.29
CA ASP A 209 -10.61 -13.08 -18.91
C ASP A 209 -10.48 -13.99 -17.68
N THR A 210 -9.32 -14.57 -17.45
CA THR A 210 -8.98 -15.25 -16.18
C THR A 210 -9.13 -14.31 -14.99
N VAL A 211 -8.49 -13.13 -15.04
CA VAL A 211 -8.54 -12.10 -14.01
C VAL A 211 -9.97 -11.61 -13.81
N GLY A 212 -10.71 -11.34 -14.89
CA GLY A 212 -12.13 -11.00 -14.81
C GLY A 212 -12.97 -12.10 -14.15
N THR A 213 -12.70 -13.37 -14.45
CA THR A 213 -13.39 -14.52 -13.85
C THR A 213 -13.10 -14.65 -12.35
N MET A 214 -11.84 -14.49 -11.95
CA MET A 214 -11.43 -14.46 -10.54
C MET A 214 -12.12 -13.32 -9.78
N MET A 215 -12.14 -12.11 -10.36
CA MET A 215 -12.73 -10.92 -9.74
C MET A 215 -14.26 -10.99 -9.64
N THR A 216 -14.91 -11.59 -10.66
CA THR A 216 -16.35 -11.88 -10.62
C THR A 216 -16.69 -12.82 -9.46
N CYS A 217 -15.95 -13.91 -9.32
CA CYS A 217 -16.20 -14.91 -8.28
C CYS A 217 -15.73 -14.43 -6.89
N GLY A 218 -14.71 -13.58 -6.82
CA GLY A 218 -14.18 -12.98 -5.59
C GLY A 218 -15.15 -12.01 -4.90
N TYR A 219 -15.95 -11.29 -5.69
CA TYR A 219 -17.06 -10.47 -5.18
C TYR A 219 -18.08 -11.31 -4.39
N ASP A 220 -18.42 -12.49 -4.92
CA ASP A 220 -19.42 -13.40 -4.33
C ASP A 220 -18.82 -14.36 -3.26
N ASP A 221 -17.52 -14.69 -3.36
CA ASP A 221 -16.77 -15.50 -2.38
C ASP A 221 -15.33 -14.98 -2.21
N HIS A 222 -15.07 -14.31 -1.07
CA HIS A 222 -13.77 -13.70 -0.77
C HIS A 222 -12.61 -14.70 -0.56
N ASN A 223 -12.87 -16.02 -0.63
CA ASN A 223 -11.82 -17.04 -0.72
C ASN A 223 -11.32 -17.27 -2.16
N CYS A 224 -11.85 -16.55 -3.16
CA CYS A 224 -11.45 -16.74 -4.55
C CYS A 224 -10.07 -16.16 -4.84
N GLU A 225 -9.13 -17.02 -5.20
CA GLU A 225 -7.72 -16.65 -5.44
C GLU A 225 -7.18 -17.19 -6.76
N VAL A 226 -8.02 -17.89 -7.54
CA VAL A 226 -7.69 -18.43 -8.87
C VAL A 226 -8.84 -18.15 -9.83
N GLY A 227 -8.52 -17.62 -11.01
CA GLY A 227 -9.41 -17.55 -12.16
C GLY A 227 -9.02 -18.58 -13.21
N LEU A 228 -9.96 -19.38 -13.69
CA LEU A 228 -9.73 -20.46 -14.63
C LEU A 228 -10.66 -20.33 -15.84
N ILE A 229 -10.07 -20.37 -17.05
CA ILE A 229 -10.80 -20.42 -18.31
C ILE A 229 -10.56 -21.78 -18.97
N VAL A 230 -11.62 -22.52 -19.28
CA VAL A 230 -11.56 -23.70 -20.16
C VAL A 230 -12.67 -23.62 -21.20
N GLY A 231 -12.40 -22.88 -22.27
CA GLY A 231 -13.33 -22.54 -23.34
C GLY A 231 -12.74 -22.80 -24.72
N THR A 232 -12.78 -21.80 -25.62
CA THR A 232 -12.10 -21.86 -26.92
C THR A 232 -10.59 -22.07 -26.74
N GLY A 233 -9.99 -21.31 -25.82
CA GLY A 233 -8.64 -21.54 -25.29
C GLY A 233 -8.68 -22.05 -23.84
N THR A 234 -7.50 -22.16 -23.21
CA THR A 234 -7.37 -22.42 -21.77
C THR A 234 -6.30 -21.53 -21.14
N ASN A 235 -6.63 -20.89 -20.03
CA ASN A 235 -5.70 -20.06 -19.27
C ASN A 235 -6.07 -20.06 -17.77
N ALA A 236 -5.14 -19.68 -16.90
CA ALA A 236 -5.40 -19.41 -15.49
C ALA A 236 -4.66 -18.16 -15.00
N CYS A 237 -5.21 -17.55 -13.95
CA CYS A 237 -4.54 -16.53 -13.14
C CYS A 237 -4.69 -16.86 -11.65
N TYR A 238 -3.83 -16.31 -10.80
CA TYR A 238 -3.95 -16.45 -9.35
C TYR A 238 -3.31 -15.29 -8.60
N MET A 239 -3.63 -15.13 -7.31
CA MET A 239 -2.97 -14.16 -6.43
C MET A 239 -1.61 -14.71 -5.93
N GLU A 240 -0.51 -14.09 -6.37
CA GLU A 240 0.87 -14.34 -5.91
C GLU A 240 1.31 -13.23 -4.93
N GLU A 241 2.25 -13.54 -4.04
CA GLU A 241 2.85 -12.57 -3.12
C GLU A 241 3.85 -11.68 -3.89
N MET A 242 3.80 -10.36 -3.68
CA MET A 242 4.64 -9.40 -4.42
C MET A 242 6.14 -9.69 -4.32
N ARG A 243 6.62 -10.12 -3.14
CA ARG A 243 8.00 -10.59 -2.89
C ARG A 243 8.48 -11.79 -3.74
N HIS A 244 7.62 -12.37 -4.57
CA HIS A 244 7.97 -13.45 -5.51
C HIS A 244 7.83 -13.01 -6.97
N ILE A 245 7.61 -11.72 -7.26
CA ILE A 245 7.38 -11.18 -8.60
C ILE A 245 8.51 -10.20 -8.93
N ASP A 246 9.69 -10.73 -9.24
CA ASP A 246 10.91 -9.93 -9.51
C ASP A 246 10.71 -8.91 -10.66
N LEU A 247 9.72 -9.15 -11.53
CA LEU A 247 9.34 -8.30 -12.66
C LEU A 247 8.61 -7.00 -12.29
N VAL A 248 8.27 -6.78 -11.01
CA VAL A 248 7.60 -5.57 -10.53
C VAL A 248 8.26 -5.08 -9.24
N GLU A 249 8.61 -3.80 -9.19
CA GLU A 249 9.17 -3.20 -7.98
C GLU A 249 8.16 -3.27 -6.80
N GLY A 250 8.67 -3.73 -5.65
CA GLY A 250 7.96 -3.85 -4.38
C GLY A 250 7.70 -5.30 -3.95
N ASP A 251 7.92 -5.59 -2.67
CA ASP A 251 7.78 -6.92 -2.08
C ASP A 251 6.45 -7.13 -1.32
N GLU A 252 5.57 -6.11 -1.35
CA GLU A 252 4.51 -5.95 -0.36
C GLU A 252 3.09 -6.20 -0.89
N GLY A 253 2.33 -7.02 -0.16
CA GLY A 253 0.99 -7.42 -0.56
C GLY A 253 1.00 -8.49 -1.65
N ARG A 254 -0.03 -8.50 -2.49
CA ARG A 254 -0.24 -9.54 -3.52
C ARG A 254 -0.58 -8.89 -4.85
N MET A 255 -0.34 -9.61 -5.94
CA MET A 255 -0.83 -9.24 -7.27
C MET A 255 -1.37 -10.47 -7.99
N CYS A 256 -2.42 -10.27 -8.79
CA CYS A 256 -2.88 -11.32 -9.68
C CYS A 256 -1.87 -11.49 -10.84
N ILE A 257 -1.36 -12.70 -10.98
CA ILE A 257 -0.50 -13.12 -12.09
C ILE A 257 -1.35 -13.82 -13.14
N ASN A 258 -1.31 -13.31 -14.37
CA ASN A 258 -1.83 -14.00 -15.55
C ASN A 258 -0.77 -14.98 -16.07
N MET A 259 -1.03 -16.28 -15.98
CA MET A 259 0.02 -17.27 -16.21
C MET A 259 0.38 -17.45 -17.68
N GLU A 260 -0.59 -17.24 -18.59
CA GLU A 260 -0.54 -17.64 -20.00
C GLU A 260 -0.09 -19.10 -20.15
N TRP A 261 -0.72 -20.00 -19.38
CA TRP A 261 -0.28 -21.40 -19.24
C TRP A 261 -0.42 -22.24 -20.52
N GLY A 262 -1.06 -21.70 -21.56
CA GLY A 262 -1.28 -22.40 -22.83
C GLY A 262 0.02 -22.72 -23.56
N ALA A 263 1.05 -21.90 -23.37
CA ALA A 263 2.40 -22.05 -23.90
C ALA A 263 3.29 -23.04 -23.13
N PHE A 264 2.79 -23.68 -22.05
CA PHE A 264 3.54 -24.69 -21.33
C PHE A 264 3.97 -25.83 -22.28
N GLY A 265 5.26 -26.18 -22.27
CA GLY A 265 5.80 -27.18 -23.19
C GLY A 265 6.18 -26.67 -24.58
N ASP A 266 6.00 -25.38 -24.90
CA ASP A 266 6.48 -24.75 -26.15
C ASP A 266 8.03 -24.83 -26.30
N ASP A 267 8.75 -25.05 -25.20
CA ASP A 267 10.19 -25.32 -25.15
C ASP A 267 10.56 -26.83 -25.27
N GLY A 268 9.55 -27.69 -25.35
CA GLY A 268 9.68 -29.14 -25.49
C GLY A 268 9.54 -29.95 -24.19
N VAL A 269 9.33 -29.32 -23.01
CA VAL A 269 9.26 -30.05 -21.71
C VAL A 269 8.07 -31.02 -21.55
N LEU A 270 7.16 -31.06 -22.55
CA LEU A 270 6.00 -31.98 -22.62
C LEU A 270 6.06 -32.95 -23.83
N ASN A 271 7.19 -33.03 -24.55
CA ASN A 271 7.28 -33.83 -25.78
C ASN A 271 7.10 -35.35 -25.58
N ASP A 272 7.30 -35.84 -24.36
CA ASP A 272 7.10 -37.22 -23.92
C ASP A 272 5.62 -37.58 -23.72
N ILE A 273 4.77 -36.62 -23.32
CA ILE A 273 3.32 -36.82 -23.19
C ILE A 273 2.52 -36.44 -24.45
N ARG A 274 3.13 -35.72 -25.40
CA ARG A 274 2.54 -35.41 -26.72
C ARG A 274 2.54 -36.65 -27.61
N THR A 275 1.40 -36.94 -28.22
CA THR A 275 1.20 -38.03 -29.20
C THR A 275 1.47 -37.57 -30.65
N GLU A 276 1.37 -38.46 -31.63
CA GLU A 276 1.42 -38.09 -33.05
C GLU A 276 0.29 -37.10 -33.43
N PHE A 277 -0.93 -37.31 -32.90
CA PHE A 277 -2.09 -36.44 -33.13
C PHE A 277 -1.85 -35.01 -32.60
N ASP A 278 -1.17 -34.88 -31.46
CA ASP A 278 -0.80 -33.58 -30.87
C ASP A 278 0.30 -32.84 -31.66
N ARG A 279 0.99 -33.54 -32.57
CA ARG A 279 1.95 -32.95 -33.52
C ARG A 279 1.27 -32.60 -34.84
N GLU A 280 0.38 -33.45 -35.33
CA GLU A 280 -0.39 -33.19 -36.56
C GLU A 280 -1.31 -31.96 -36.42
N ILE A 281 -2.06 -31.87 -35.31
CA ILE A 281 -2.93 -30.70 -35.02
C ILE A 281 -2.14 -29.40 -34.85
N ASP A 282 -0.91 -29.49 -34.37
CA ASP A 282 0.00 -28.37 -34.16
C ASP A 282 0.56 -27.86 -35.50
N MET A 283 1.03 -28.77 -36.37
CA MET A 283 1.49 -28.45 -37.73
C MET A 283 0.37 -27.82 -38.59
N GLY A 284 -0.88 -28.26 -38.42
CA GLY A 284 -2.04 -27.71 -39.13
C GLY A 284 -2.63 -26.43 -38.54
N SER A 285 -2.08 -25.91 -37.44
CA SER A 285 -2.64 -24.74 -36.72
C SER A 285 -2.19 -23.39 -37.29
N LEU A 286 -2.86 -22.30 -36.85
CA LEU A 286 -2.48 -20.92 -37.17
C LEU A 286 -1.15 -20.47 -36.52
N ASN A 287 -0.67 -21.24 -35.54
CA ASN A 287 0.50 -20.95 -34.71
C ASN A 287 1.32 -22.24 -34.40
N PRO A 288 1.94 -22.90 -35.41
CA PRO A 288 2.71 -24.13 -35.17
C PRO A 288 3.87 -23.93 -34.19
N GLY A 289 4.08 -24.91 -33.30
CA GLY A 289 5.11 -24.85 -32.27
C GLY A 289 4.80 -23.86 -31.12
N LYS A 290 3.55 -23.40 -31.02
CA LYS A 290 3.06 -22.52 -29.95
C LYS A 290 1.77 -23.02 -29.32
N GLN A 291 1.51 -22.61 -28.08
CA GLN A 291 0.30 -22.96 -27.33
C GLN A 291 0.09 -24.49 -27.20
N LEU A 292 1.18 -25.25 -27.03
CA LEU A 292 1.16 -26.71 -27.14
C LEU A 292 0.33 -27.39 -26.04
N PHE A 293 0.33 -26.85 -24.83
CA PHE A 293 -0.52 -27.34 -23.75
C PHE A 293 -2.00 -26.98 -23.97
N GLU A 294 -2.28 -25.77 -24.46
CA GLU A 294 -3.64 -25.35 -24.81
C GLU A 294 -4.27 -26.22 -25.92
N LYS A 295 -3.46 -26.66 -26.89
CA LYS A 295 -3.84 -27.59 -27.98
C LYS A 295 -4.25 -28.98 -27.47
N MET A 296 -3.71 -29.43 -26.35
CA MET A 296 -4.08 -30.72 -25.73
C MET A 296 -5.36 -30.64 -24.89
N ILE A 297 -5.87 -29.44 -24.59
CA ILE A 297 -6.93 -29.23 -23.60
C ILE A 297 -8.19 -28.57 -24.18
N SER A 298 -8.05 -27.48 -24.90
CA SER A 298 -9.14 -26.50 -25.11
C SER A 298 -10.11 -26.88 -26.24
N GLY A 299 -11.28 -26.22 -26.22
CA GLY A 299 -12.41 -26.51 -27.10
C GLY A 299 -12.26 -26.08 -28.55
N MET A 300 -11.19 -25.36 -28.91
CA MET A 300 -10.81 -25.14 -30.30
C MET A 300 -10.19 -26.39 -30.94
N TYR A 301 -9.53 -27.25 -30.16
CA TYR A 301 -8.70 -28.35 -30.66
C TYR A 301 -9.25 -29.74 -30.31
N MET A 302 -9.99 -29.88 -29.20
CA MET A 302 -10.47 -31.17 -28.71
C MET A 302 -11.30 -31.97 -29.74
N GLY A 303 -12.12 -31.31 -30.56
CA GLY A 303 -12.91 -31.97 -31.62
C GLY A 303 -12.05 -32.43 -32.80
N GLU A 304 -11.11 -31.59 -33.24
CA GLU A 304 -10.17 -31.91 -34.32
C GLU A 304 -9.22 -33.05 -33.92
N LEU A 305 -8.78 -33.11 -32.65
CA LEU A 305 -7.98 -34.21 -32.15
C LEU A 305 -8.73 -35.55 -32.22
N VAL A 306 -10.04 -35.56 -31.90
CA VAL A 306 -10.90 -36.74 -32.11
C VAL A 306 -11.00 -37.08 -33.60
N ARG A 307 -11.18 -36.09 -34.49
CA ARG A 307 -11.21 -36.31 -35.95
C ARG A 307 -9.95 -37.01 -36.46
N LEU A 308 -8.77 -36.56 -36.03
CA LEU A 308 -7.49 -37.13 -36.45
C LEU A 308 -7.35 -38.60 -36.01
N ILE A 309 -7.77 -38.92 -34.78
CA ILE A 309 -7.83 -40.31 -34.29
C ILE A 309 -8.77 -41.15 -35.16
N LEU A 310 -9.99 -40.66 -35.43
CA LEU A 310 -10.97 -41.37 -36.27
C LEU A 310 -10.43 -41.59 -37.70
N VAL A 311 -9.75 -40.61 -38.30
CA VAL A 311 -9.12 -40.73 -39.62
C VAL A 311 -8.00 -41.78 -39.62
N LYS A 312 -7.12 -41.79 -38.61
CA LYS A 312 -6.03 -42.77 -38.53
C LYS A 312 -6.57 -44.19 -38.30
N MET A 313 -7.49 -44.38 -37.36
CA MET A 313 -8.10 -45.68 -37.11
C MET A 313 -8.93 -46.19 -38.30
N ALA A 314 -9.56 -45.30 -39.08
CA ALA A 314 -10.21 -45.68 -40.34
C ALA A 314 -9.18 -46.09 -41.42
N LYS A 315 -8.05 -45.37 -41.56
CA LYS A 315 -6.96 -45.76 -42.47
C LYS A 315 -6.34 -47.12 -42.13
N GLU A 316 -6.38 -47.51 -40.86
CA GLU A 316 -5.87 -48.78 -40.34
C GLU A 316 -6.95 -49.87 -40.27
N GLU A 317 -8.11 -49.65 -40.90
CA GLU A 317 -9.28 -50.56 -40.97
C GLU A 317 -9.91 -50.93 -39.61
N LEU A 318 -9.55 -50.21 -38.54
CA LEU A 318 -10.06 -50.40 -37.18
C LEU A 318 -11.45 -49.79 -36.95
N LEU A 319 -11.87 -48.85 -37.81
CA LEU A 319 -13.19 -48.20 -37.78
C LEU A 319 -13.80 -48.10 -39.19
N PHE A 320 -15.12 -48.05 -39.23
CA PHE A 320 -15.95 -47.78 -40.41
C PHE A 320 -15.67 -48.71 -41.61
N GLY A 321 -15.13 -49.90 -41.37
CA GLY A 321 -14.70 -50.85 -42.42
C GLY A 321 -13.66 -50.25 -43.38
N GLY A 322 -12.77 -49.39 -42.91
CA GLY A 322 -11.76 -48.71 -43.74
C GLY A 322 -12.25 -47.45 -44.46
N ARG A 323 -13.53 -47.09 -44.32
CA ARG A 323 -14.16 -46.04 -45.14
C ARG A 323 -13.77 -44.63 -44.69
N LEU A 324 -13.18 -43.87 -45.61
CA LEU A 324 -12.91 -42.44 -45.46
C LEU A 324 -13.87 -41.62 -46.32
N THR A 325 -14.32 -40.47 -45.81
CA THR A 325 -15.19 -39.54 -46.53
C THR A 325 -14.54 -38.16 -46.63
N PRO A 326 -14.88 -37.33 -47.64
CA PRO A 326 -14.38 -35.96 -47.71
C PRO A 326 -14.70 -35.15 -46.44
N SER A 327 -15.89 -35.32 -45.86
CA SER A 327 -16.28 -34.65 -44.62
C SER A 327 -15.46 -35.08 -43.41
N LEU A 328 -15.10 -36.37 -43.28
CA LEU A 328 -14.23 -36.86 -42.20
C LEU A 328 -12.78 -36.38 -42.39
N LEU A 329 -12.32 -36.27 -43.64
CA LEU A 329 -10.97 -35.80 -43.97
C LEU A 329 -10.79 -34.28 -43.83
N THR A 330 -11.88 -33.50 -43.84
CA THR A 330 -11.83 -32.03 -43.74
C THR A 330 -11.60 -31.56 -42.31
N THR A 331 -10.55 -30.77 -42.09
CA THR A 331 -10.23 -30.12 -40.80
C THR A 331 -11.41 -29.33 -40.24
N GLY A 332 -11.68 -29.45 -38.94
CA GLY A 332 -12.70 -28.71 -38.23
C GLY A 332 -14.13 -29.24 -38.40
N HIS A 333 -14.40 -30.21 -39.28
CA HIS A 333 -15.73 -30.80 -39.47
C HIS A 333 -16.20 -31.67 -38.29
N PHE A 334 -15.36 -31.95 -37.30
CA PHE A 334 -15.74 -32.60 -36.04
C PHE A 334 -15.57 -31.61 -34.88
N GLU A 335 -16.64 -30.94 -34.48
CA GLU A 335 -16.59 -29.91 -33.43
C GLU A 335 -16.51 -30.50 -32.01
N THR A 336 -15.97 -29.76 -31.04
CA THR A 336 -16.06 -30.12 -29.61
C THR A 336 -17.51 -30.15 -29.08
N GLY A 337 -18.45 -29.50 -29.77
CA GLY A 337 -19.88 -29.69 -29.55
C GLY A 337 -20.33 -31.14 -29.77
N PHE A 338 -19.74 -31.84 -30.74
CA PHE A 338 -20.01 -33.25 -31.01
C PHE A 338 -19.46 -34.17 -29.91
N VAL A 339 -18.21 -33.94 -29.46
CA VAL A 339 -17.63 -34.63 -28.28
C VAL A 339 -18.58 -34.54 -27.08
N SER A 340 -19.05 -33.32 -26.79
CA SER A 340 -19.98 -33.04 -25.69
C SER A 340 -21.34 -33.75 -25.84
N ALA A 341 -21.85 -33.88 -27.07
CA ALA A 341 -23.11 -34.56 -27.36
C ALA A 341 -22.99 -36.09 -27.26
N ILE A 342 -21.89 -36.64 -27.76
CA ILE A 342 -21.57 -38.08 -27.78
C ILE A 342 -21.31 -38.61 -26.37
N GLU A 343 -20.77 -37.80 -25.47
CA GLU A 343 -20.55 -38.21 -24.08
C GLU A 343 -21.79 -38.18 -23.18
N LYS A 344 -22.92 -37.60 -23.61
CA LYS A 344 -24.17 -37.62 -22.82
C LYS A 344 -24.55 -39.04 -22.37
N GLU A 345 -24.92 -39.21 -21.11
CA GLU A 345 -25.17 -40.55 -20.53
C GLU A 345 -26.26 -41.34 -21.28
N LYS A 346 -27.44 -40.71 -21.52
CA LYS A 346 -28.61 -41.35 -22.16
C LYS A 346 -28.57 -41.38 -23.69
N GLU A 347 -28.25 -40.24 -24.32
CA GLU A 347 -28.37 -40.05 -25.78
C GLU A 347 -27.05 -40.28 -26.54
N GLY A 348 -25.93 -40.49 -25.84
CA GLY A 348 -24.59 -40.38 -26.42
C GLY A 348 -24.31 -41.27 -27.63
N LEU A 349 -24.74 -42.54 -27.59
CA LEU A 349 -24.57 -43.48 -28.71
C LEU A 349 -25.45 -43.11 -29.92
N GLN A 350 -26.69 -42.64 -29.67
CA GLN A 350 -27.55 -42.12 -30.73
C GLN A 350 -26.92 -40.89 -31.39
N LYS A 351 -26.37 -39.96 -30.58
CA LYS A 351 -25.67 -38.79 -31.11
C LYS A 351 -24.41 -39.16 -31.89
N ALA A 352 -23.65 -40.18 -31.46
CA ALA A 352 -22.54 -40.71 -32.24
C ALA A 352 -23.01 -41.19 -33.61
N HIS A 353 -24.06 -42.03 -33.67
CA HIS A 353 -24.62 -42.51 -34.93
C HIS A 353 -25.09 -41.36 -35.84
N GLU A 354 -25.86 -40.40 -35.31
CA GLU A 354 -26.33 -39.23 -36.06
C GLU A 354 -25.17 -38.38 -36.61
N ILE A 355 -24.13 -38.12 -35.82
CA ILE A 355 -22.99 -37.27 -36.19
C ILE A 355 -22.10 -37.96 -37.23
N LEU A 356 -21.78 -39.24 -37.02
CA LEU A 356 -20.99 -40.03 -37.96
C LEU A 356 -21.73 -40.19 -39.31
N THR A 357 -23.05 -40.40 -39.28
CA THR A 357 -23.87 -40.43 -40.51
C THR A 357 -23.87 -39.08 -41.24
N ARG A 358 -23.91 -37.96 -40.51
CA ARG A 358 -23.76 -36.61 -41.10
C ARG A 358 -22.38 -36.35 -41.72
N LEU A 359 -21.35 -37.10 -41.32
CA LEU A 359 -20.03 -37.10 -41.97
C LEU A 359 -19.97 -38.02 -43.20
N GLY A 360 -21.11 -38.60 -43.62
CA GLY A 360 -21.22 -39.48 -44.80
C GLY A 360 -20.76 -40.92 -44.55
N LEU A 361 -20.60 -41.32 -43.29
CA LEU A 361 -20.26 -42.70 -42.91
C LEU A 361 -21.54 -43.54 -42.73
N GLU A 362 -21.38 -44.86 -42.75
CA GLU A 362 -22.43 -45.82 -42.38
C GLU A 362 -21.99 -46.53 -41.08
N PRO A 363 -22.09 -45.86 -39.92
CA PRO A 363 -21.47 -46.31 -38.67
C PRO A 363 -22.21 -47.51 -38.06
N SER A 364 -21.47 -48.58 -37.76
CA SER A 364 -21.97 -49.71 -36.98
C SER A 364 -22.22 -49.33 -35.51
N ALA A 365 -22.84 -50.24 -34.76
CA ALA A 365 -22.99 -50.08 -33.31
C ALA A 365 -21.62 -50.04 -32.60
N GLU A 366 -20.66 -50.83 -33.07
CA GLU A 366 -19.27 -50.85 -32.56
C GLU A 366 -18.56 -49.52 -32.85
N ASP A 367 -18.69 -48.97 -34.06
CA ASP A 367 -18.12 -47.65 -34.41
C ASP A 367 -18.65 -46.53 -33.51
N CYS A 368 -19.93 -46.59 -33.13
CA CYS A 368 -20.55 -45.62 -32.22
C CYS A 368 -20.04 -45.75 -30.79
N ILE A 369 -19.86 -46.98 -30.30
CA ILE A 369 -19.24 -47.27 -29.00
C ILE A 369 -17.78 -46.80 -29.00
N ALA A 370 -17.03 -47.12 -30.05
CA ALA A 370 -15.62 -46.77 -30.19
C ALA A 370 -15.42 -45.25 -30.26
N THR A 371 -16.17 -44.56 -31.11
CA THR A 371 -16.15 -43.08 -31.22
C THR A 371 -16.48 -42.43 -29.87
N ARG A 372 -17.44 -42.97 -29.12
CA ARG A 372 -17.76 -42.49 -27.77
C ARG A 372 -16.60 -42.70 -26.80
N HIS A 373 -15.90 -43.81 -26.88
CA HIS A 373 -14.76 -44.10 -26.01
C HIS A 373 -13.54 -43.23 -26.35
N ILE A 374 -13.27 -42.98 -27.63
CA ILE A 374 -12.24 -42.03 -28.09
C ILE A 374 -12.53 -40.62 -27.56
N CYS A 375 -13.78 -40.15 -27.66
CA CYS A 375 -14.21 -38.88 -27.06
C CYS A 375 -13.91 -38.84 -25.55
N GLN A 376 -14.30 -39.89 -24.82
CA GLN A 376 -14.05 -40.02 -23.37
C GLN A 376 -12.56 -39.95 -23.02
N ILE A 377 -11.68 -40.62 -23.78
CA ILE A 377 -10.23 -40.61 -23.53
C ILE A 377 -9.67 -39.21 -23.74
N VAL A 378 -9.97 -38.57 -24.88
CA VAL A 378 -9.48 -37.23 -25.23
C VAL A 378 -9.94 -36.17 -24.21
N SER A 379 -11.24 -36.15 -23.87
CA SER A 379 -11.77 -35.16 -22.92
C SER A 379 -11.35 -35.44 -21.47
N THR A 380 -11.09 -36.71 -21.11
CA THR A 380 -10.52 -37.07 -19.80
C THR A 380 -9.06 -36.65 -19.70
N ARG A 381 -8.25 -36.84 -20.75
CA ARG A 381 -6.87 -36.35 -20.80
C ARG A 381 -6.82 -34.83 -20.63
N SER A 382 -7.67 -34.09 -21.35
CA SER A 382 -7.80 -32.64 -21.23
C SER A 382 -8.16 -32.21 -19.79
N ALA A 383 -9.15 -32.86 -19.16
CA ALA A 383 -9.53 -32.58 -17.78
C ALA A 383 -8.41 -32.90 -16.77
N ASN A 384 -7.65 -33.97 -17.01
CA ASN A 384 -6.54 -34.39 -16.15
C ASN A 384 -5.32 -33.46 -16.27
N LEU A 385 -4.95 -33.01 -17.47
CA LEU A 385 -3.85 -32.06 -17.68
C LEU A 385 -4.17 -30.69 -17.04
N CYS A 386 -5.41 -30.21 -17.20
CA CYS A 386 -5.90 -29.02 -16.51
C CYS A 386 -5.90 -29.19 -14.98
N ALA A 387 -6.19 -30.41 -14.47
CA ALA A 387 -6.09 -30.71 -13.04
C ALA A 387 -4.65 -30.67 -12.52
N ALA A 388 -3.68 -31.22 -13.26
CA ALA A 388 -2.27 -31.27 -12.87
C ALA A 388 -1.64 -29.89 -12.72
N THR A 389 -1.92 -29.00 -13.68
CA THR A 389 -1.43 -27.61 -13.65
C THR A 389 -2.12 -26.77 -12.59
N LEU A 390 -3.45 -26.87 -12.45
CA LEU A 390 -4.19 -26.24 -11.35
C LEU A 390 -3.73 -26.74 -9.98
N ALA A 391 -3.35 -28.01 -9.84
CA ALA A 391 -2.82 -28.56 -8.59
C ALA A 391 -1.48 -27.91 -8.19
N ALA A 392 -0.63 -27.54 -9.15
CA ALA A 392 0.61 -26.81 -8.87
C ALA A 392 0.33 -25.37 -8.39
N VAL A 393 -0.62 -24.67 -9.02
CA VAL A 393 -1.06 -23.32 -8.60
C VAL A 393 -1.59 -23.33 -7.18
N LEU A 394 -2.46 -24.29 -6.84
CA LEU A 394 -3.01 -24.42 -5.50
C LEU A 394 -1.95 -24.83 -4.47
N ARG A 395 -0.96 -25.66 -4.85
CA ARG A 395 0.18 -25.97 -3.99
C ARG A 395 1.04 -24.73 -3.72
N ARG A 396 1.30 -23.91 -4.74
CA ARG A 396 2.00 -22.62 -4.60
C ARG A 396 1.27 -21.67 -3.64
N ILE A 397 -0.06 -21.54 -3.76
CA ILE A 397 -0.87 -20.72 -2.83
C ILE A 397 -0.81 -21.26 -1.39
N LYS A 398 -0.80 -22.59 -1.22
CA LYS A 398 -0.64 -23.25 0.10
C LYS A 398 0.72 -22.91 0.73
N GLU A 399 1.79 -23.04 -0.06
CA GLU A 399 3.18 -22.72 0.32
C GLU A 399 3.33 -21.25 0.70
N ASN A 400 2.84 -20.33 -0.14
CA ASN A 400 2.87 -18.88 0.10
C ASN A 400 2.23 -18.48 1.43
N LYS A 401 1.10 -19.12 1.77
CA LYS A 401 0.37 -18.91 3.02
C LYS A 401 1.00 -19.59 4.24
N GLY A 402 1.91 -20.55 4.04
CA GLY A 402 2.50 -21.32 5.13
C GLY A 402 1.50 -22.17 5.92
N VAL A 403 0.48 -22.74 5.26
CA VAL A 403 -0.61 -23.49 5.93
C VAL A 403 -0.61 -24.99 5.59
N ASP A 404 -0.86 -25.83 6.60
CA ASP A 404 -0.95 -27.29 6.42
C ASP A 404 -2.14 -27.74 5.57
N ARG A 405 -3.25 -26.97 5.59
CA ARG A 405 -4.43 -27.19 4.75
C ARG A 405 -4.85 -25.89 4.08
N LEU A 406 -4.99 -25.92 2.76
CA LEU A 406 -5.48 -24.78 1.99
C LEU A 406 -7.01 -24.86 1.83
N ARG A 407 -7.71 -23.79 2.22
CA ARG A 407 -9.07 -23.50 1.78
C ARG A 407 -9.00 -22.37 0.76
N SER A 408 -9.51 -22.60 -0.45
CA SER A 408 -9.51 -21.59 -1.52
C SER A 408 -10.63 -21.88 -2.53
N THR A 409 -11.03 -20.84 -3.26
CA THR A 409 -12.06 -20.89 -4.29
C THR A 409 -11.44 -20.63 -5.67
N VAL A 410 -11.77 -21.49 -6.64
CA VAL A 410 -11.43 -21.34 -8.06
C VAL A 410 -12.68 -20.82 -8.79
N GLY A 411 -12.61 -19.60 -9.30
CA GLY A 411 -13.61 -19.06 -10.22
C GLY A 411 -13.40 -19.64 -11.62
N VAL A 412 -14.45 -20.17 -12.25
CA VAL A 412 -14.35 -20.86 -13.54
C VAL A 412 -15.33 -20.32 -14.57
N ASP A 413 -14.83 -20.09 -15.79
CA ASP A 413 -15.62 -19.88 -17.00
C ASP A 413 -15.07 -20.72 -18.18
N GLY A 414 -15.73 -20.67 -19.32
CA GLY A 414 -15.38 -21.35 -20.54
C GLY A 414 -16.42 -22.37 -21.00
N SER A 415 -16.60 -22.46 -22.32
CA SER A 415 -17.61 -23.29 -22.98
C SER A 415 -17.43 -24.79 -22.68
N VAL A 416 -16.21 -25.30 -22.60
CA VAL A 416 -15.94 -26.73 -22.32
C VAL A 416 -16.36 -27.07 -20.88
N TYR A 417 -15.92 -26.27 -19.91
CA TYR A 417 -16.28 -26.50 -18.50
C TYR A 417 -17.79 -26.37 -18.23
N LYS A 418 -18.45 -25.40 -18.90
CA LYS A 418 -19.89 -25.15 -18.75
C LYS A 418 -20.76 -26.19 -19.47
N LYS A 419 -20.40 -26.61 -20.70
CA LYS A 419 -21.28 -27.41 -21.59
C LYS A 419 -20.96 -28.91 -21.66
N HIS A 420 -19.72 -29.33 -21.40
CA HIS A 420 -19.36 -30.74 -21.51
C HIS A 420 -19.87 -31.55 -20.29
N PRO A 421 -20.63 -32.65 -20.48
CA PRO A 421 -21.40 -33.30 -19.41
C PRO A 421 -20.55 -33.88 -18.27
N HIS A 422 -19.26 -34.15 -18.53
CA HIS A 422 -18.38 -34.82 -17.58
C HIS A 422 -17.11 -34.04 -17.21
N PHE A 423 -16.84 -32.90 -17.87
CA PHE A 423 -15.53 -32.25 -17.77
C PHE A 423 -15.27 -31.71 -16.37
N ALA A 424 -16.19 -30.89 -15.84
CA ALA A 424 -16.10 -30.35 -14.49
C ALA A 424 -15.99 -31.45 -13.42
N ARG A 425 -16.75 -32.55 -13.55
CA ARG A 425 -16.70 -33.70 -12.63
C ARG A 425 -15.34 -34.38 -12.65
N ARG A 426 -14.73 -34.59 -13.83
CA ARG A 426 -13.40 -35.18 -14.00
C ARG A 426 -12.31 -34.28 -13.41
N LEU A 427 -12.26 -33.01 -13.84
CA LEU A 427 -11.31 -32.00 -13.35
C LEU A 427 -11.31 -31.92 -11.82
N GLN A 428 -12.49 -31.73 -11.21
CA GLN A 428 -12.61 -31.65 -9.75
C GLN A 428 -12.21 -32.94 -9.03
N LYS A 429 -12.50 -34.12 -9.60
CA LYS A 429 -12.09 -35.41 -9.02
C LYS A 429 -10.57 -35.55 -9.02
N THR A 430 -9.92 -35.21 -10.14
CA THR A 430 -8.47 -35.31 -10.29
C THR A 430 -7.74 -34.29 -9.41
N VAL A 431 -8.22 -33.04 -9.29
CA VAL A 431 -7.66 -32.05 -8.36
C VAL A 431 -7.71 -32.53 -6.91
N ARG A 432 -8.85 -33.05 -6.43
CA ARG A 432 -8.96 -33.61 -5.06
C ARG A 432 -8.03 -34.82 -4.82
N LYS A 433 -7.68 -35.56 -5.88
CA LYS A 433 -6.77 -36.71 -5.80
C LYS A 433 -5.29 -36.28 -5.74
N LEU A 434 -4.94 -35.21 -6.47
CA LEU A 434 -3.58 -34.64 -6.47
C LEU A 434 -3.30 -33.74 -5.25
N LEU A 435 -4.34 -33.25 -4.58
CA LEU A 435 -4.27 -32.39 -3.39
C LEU A 435 -5.27 -32.85 -2.30
N PRO A 436 -4.99 -33.97 -1.60
CA PRO A 436 -5.89 -34.48 -0.56
C PRO A 436 -6.04 -33.51 0.63
N ASP A 437 -5.03 -32.69 0.92
CA ASP A 437 -5.01 -31.76 2.06
C ASP A 437 -5.62 -30.38 1.75
N CYS A 438 -6.41 -30.24 0.68
CA CYS A 438 -6.93 -28.95 0.20
C CYS A 438 -8.46 -28.97 -0.01
N ASP A 439 -9.14 -28.04 0.67
CA ASP A 439 -10.59 -27.84 0.59
C ASP A 439 -10.92 -26.83 -0.52
N ILE A 440 -10.97 -27.31 -1.76
CA ILE A 440 -11.13 -26.49 -2.97
C ILE A 440 -12.60 -26.40 -3.41
N ARG A 441 -13.14 -25.17 -3.41
CA ARG A 441 -14.45 -24.86 -3.99
C ARG A 441 -14.28 -24.40 -5.44
N PHE A 442 -15.18 -24.84 -6.32
CA PHE A 442 -15.26 -24.36 -7.70
C PHE A 442 -16.56 -23.56 -7.86
N VAL A 443 -16.44 -22.29 -8.25
CA VAL A 443 -17.58 -21.38 -8.48
C VAL A 443 -17.62 -21.04 -9.96
N ARG A 444 -18.80 -21.17 -10.58
CA ARG A 444 -18.99 -20.79 -11.99
C ARG A 444 -19.28 -19.30 -12.06
N SER A 445 -18.56 -18.57 -12.91
CA SER A 445 -18.96 -17.21 -13.27
C SER A 445 -20.16 -17.30 -14.22
N GLU A 446 -21.33 -16.78 -13.83
CA GLU A 446 -22.54 -16.86 -14.66
C GLU A 446 -22.44 -15.89 -15.85
N ASP A 447 -22.22 -14.60 -15.57
CA ASP A 447 -22.06 -13.54 -16.58
C ASP A 447 -20.65 -13.43 -17.18
N GLY A 448 -19.68 -14.18 -16.64
CA GLY A 448 -18.32 -14.27 -17.16
C GLY A 448 -17.41 -13.09 -16.81
N SER A 449 -16.37 -12.90 -17.62
CA SER A 449 -15.30 -11.89 -17.47
C SER A 449 -15.79 -10.43 -17.34
N GLY A 450 -16.89 -10.06 -18.01
CA GLY A 450 -17.39 -8.68 -18.09
C GLY A 450 -17.77 -8.07 -16.73
N LYS A 451 -18.43 -8.83 -15.83
CA LYS A 451 -18.66 -8.39 -14.44
C LYS A 451 -17.32 -8.11 -13.74
N GLY A 452 -16.31 -8.94 -14.01
CA GLY A 452 -14.97 -8.85 -13.45
C GLY A 452 -14.19 -7.61 -13.86
N ALA A 453 -14.21 -7.23 -15.14
CA ALA A 453 -13.59 -5.99 -15.59
C ALA A 453 -14.22 -4.76 -14.91
N ALA A 454 -15.54 -4.75 -14.70
CA ALA A 454 -16.20 -3.72 -13.91
C ALA A 454 -15.82 -3.77 -12.42
N MET A 455 -15.64 -4.95 -11.82
CA MET A 455 -15.14 -5.06 -10.44
C MET A 455 -13.71 -4.52 -10.30
N VAL A 456 -12.81 -4.81 -11.25
CA VAL A 456 -11.44 -4.27 -11.27
C VAL A 456 -11.46 -2.74 -11.42
N THR A 457 -12.30 -2.24 -12.32
CA THR A 457 -12.58 -0.81 -12.51
C THR A 457 -13.05 -0.17 -11.20
N ALA A 458 -13.96 -0.82 -10.48
CA ALA A 458 -14.48 -0.34 -9.21
C ALA A 458 -13.41 -0.34 -8.09
N VAL A 459 -12.57 -1.39 -8.01
CA VAL A 459 -11.42 -1.44 -7.08
C VAL A 459 -10.42 -0.32 -7.38
N ALA A 460 -10.04 -0.13 -8.64
CA ALA A 460 -9.10 0.92 -9.05
C ALA A 460 -9.65 2.32 -8.73
N TYR A 461 -10.92 2.58 -9.07
CA TYR A 461 -11.59 3.85 -8.78
C TYR A 461 -11.70 4.11 -7.27
N ARG A 462 -12.00 3.07 -6.48
CA ARG A 462 -12.03 3.12 -5.01
C ARG A 462 -10.66 3.50 -4.43
N LEU A 463 -9.58 2.83 -4.85
CA LEU A 463 -8.23 3.13 -4.35
C LEU A 463 -7.79 4.57 -4.67
N ALA A 464 -8.09 5.05 -5.89
CA ALA A 464 -7.83 6.43 -6.28
C ALA A 464 -8.64 7.46 -5.45
N ALA A 465 -9.92 7.16 -5.18
CA ALA A 465 -10.77 7.98 -4.33
C ALA A 465 -10.27 8.02 -2.87
N GLN A 466 -9.83 6.88 -2.32
CA GLN A 466 -9.23 6.79 -0.99
C GLN A 466 -7.92 7.60 -0.90
N GLN A 467 -7.04 7.50 -1.89
CA GLN A 467 -5.81 8.29 -1.96
C GLN A 467 -6.11 9.80 -1.99
N LYS A 468 -7.06 10.24 -2.83
CA LYS A 468 -7.51 11.64 -2.88
C LYS A 468 -8.10 12.12 -1.55
N ALA A 469 -8.82 11.25 -0.85
CA ALA A 469 -9.41 11.54 0.46
C ALA A 469 -8.36 11.67 1.58
N ARG A 470 -7.30 10.85 1.55
CA ARG A 470 -6.12 11.01 2.42
C ARG A 470 -5.38 12.31 2.11
N GLN A 471 -5.02 12.54 0.85
CA GLN A 471 -4.27 13.73 0.43
C GLN A 471 -4.99 15.03 0.83
N LYS A 472 -6.31 15.13 0.62
CA LYS A 472 -7.09 16.30 1.03
C LYS A 472 -6.95 16.61 2.53
N THR A 473 -6.86 15.58 3.36
CA THR A 473 -6.71 15.73 4.82
C THR A 473 -5.30 16.16 5.19
N LEU A 474 -4.28 15.57 4.56
CA LEU A 474 -2.88 15.91 4.78
C LEU A 474 -2.49 17.30 4.21
N GLU A 475 -3.18 17.78 3.18
CA GLU A 475 -2.93 19.11 2.61
C GLU A 475 -3.19 20.24 3.61
N ALA A 476 -4.17 20.07 4.51
CA ALA A 476 -4.48 21.04 5.56
C ALA A 476 -3.37 21.22 6.61
N LEU A 477 -2.40 20.28 6.66
CA LEU A 477 -1.22 20.35 7.52
C LEU A 477 0.00 20.96 6.81
N LYS A 478 -0.05 21.19 5.49
CA LYS A 478 1.08 21.77 4.75
C LYS A 478 1.02 23.29 4.81
N LEU A 479 2.15 23.91 5.16
CA LEU A 479 2.29 25.36 5.22
C LEU A 479 3.07 25.86 4.00
N SER A 480 2.50 26.84 3.31
CA SER A 480 3.17 27.60 2.25
C SER A 480 4.19 28.60 2.82
N HIS A 481 5.11 29.09 1.99
CA HIS A 481 6.10 30.09 2.39
C HIS A 481 5.45 31.39 2.93
N GLU A 482 4.36 31.84 2.30
CA GLU A 482 3.60 33.02 2.74
C GLU A 482 2.97 32.83 4.13
N GLN A 483 2.39 31.65 4.38
CA GLN A 483 1.85 31.29 5.70
C GLN A 483 2.93 31.25 6.78
N LEU A 484 4.13 30.74 6.46
CA LEU A 484 5.25 30.71 7.40
C LEU A 484 5.81 32.10 7.69
N LEU A 485 5.84 33.00 6.69
CA LEU A 485 6.20 34.40 6.89
C LEU A 485 5.18 35.12 7.79
N GLU A 486 3.89 34.81 7.64
CA GLU A 486 2.83 35.36 8.51
C GLU A 486 2.95 34.84 9.96
N VAL A 487 3.22 33.55 10.17
CA VAL A 487 3.51 32.99 11.51
C VAL A 487 4.71 33.70 12.17
N LYS A 488 5.78 33.95 11.41
CA LYS A 488 6.95 34.74 11.85
C LYS A 488 6.54 36.17 12.26
N ASN A 489 5.75 36.85 11.43
CA ASN A 489 5.28 38.22 11.71
C ASN A 489 4.42 38.29 12.98
N ARG A 490 3.49 37.33 13.17
CA ARG A 490 2.65 37.25 14.37
C ARG A 490 3.48 36.95 15.63
N MET A 491 4.48 36.07 15.56
CA MET A 491 5.43 35.86 16.65
C MET A 491 6.17 37.16 16.98
N ARG A 492 6.69 37.86 15.96
CA ARG A 492 7.40 39.15 16.11
C ARG A 492 6.56 40.20 16.84
N ILE A 493 5.24 40.23 16.61
CA ILE A 493 4.26 41.11 17.29
C ILE A 493 4.05 40.69 18.75
N GLU A 494 3.79 39.41 19.03
CA GLU A 494 3.59 38.94 20.41
C GLU A 494 4.86 39.11 21.27
N MET A 495 6.06 39.03 20.68
CA MET A 495 7.32 39.36 21.34
C MET A 495 7.36 40.82 21.83
N GLU A 496 6.99 41.80 21.00
CA GLU A 496 6.96 43.20 21.46
C GLU A 496 5.86 43.42 22.51
N ARG A 497 4.70 42.74 22.36
CA ARG A 497 3.63 42.82 23.35
C ARG A 497 4.03 42.28 24.72
N GLY A 498 4.83 41.21 24.75
CA GLY A 498 5.36 40.62 25.99
C GLY A 498 6.44 41.47 26.66
N LEU A 499 7.22 42.22 25.88
CA LEU A 499 8.27 43.10 26.38
C LEU A 499 7.74 44.43 26.92
N SER A 500 6.69 44.99 26.32
CA SER A 500 6.13 46.27 26.75
C SER A 500 5.32 46.15 28.04
N LYS A 501 5.55 47.07 28.97
CA LYS A 501 4.92 47.15 30.29
C LYS A 501 3.41 47.40 30.21
N GLU A 502 2.93 48.07 29.16
CA GLU A 502 1.50 48.32 28.96
C GLU A 502 0.74 47.05 28.54
N SER A 503 1.31 46.25 27.63
CA SER A 503 0.64 45.07 27.07
C SER A 503 1.02 43.72 27.69
N HIS A 504 2.09 43.67 28.49
CA HIS A 504 2.57 42.44 29.14
C HIS A 504 1.50 41.65 29.94
N PRO A 505 0.56 42.28 30.69
CA PRO A 505 -0.49 41.54 31.39
C PRO A 505 -1.32 40.64 30.47
N ASP A 506 -1.70 41.15 29.30
CA ASP A 506 -2.55 40.47 28.30
C ASP A 506 -1.76 39.71 27.22
N ALA A 507 -0.45 39.91 27.13
CA ALA A 507 0.42 39.20 26.18
C ALA A 507 0.42 37.68 26.42
N THR A 508 0.42 36.89 25.34
CA THR A 508 0.47 35.42 25.46
C THR A 508 1.90 34.89 25.58
N VAL A 509 2.80 35.37 24.72
CA VAL A 509 4.24 35.18 24.85
C VAL A 509 4.73 36.14 25.94
N LYS A 510 5.20 35.61 27.07
CA LYS A 510 5.41 36.42 28.28
C LYS A 510 6.74 37.16 28.34
N MET A 511 7.75 36.75 27.57
CA MET A 511 9.03 37.49 27.47
C MET A 511 9.63 37.81 28.85
N LEU A 512 9.71 36.79 29.70
CA LEU A 512 10.09 36.90 31.11
C LEU A 512 11.59 37.30 31.25
N PRO A 513 11.90 38.38 32.00
CA PRO A 513 13.26 38.73 32.39
C PRO A 513 13.93 37.61 33.18
N THR A 514 15.15 37.23 32.82
CA THR A 514 15.91 36.16 33.51
C THR A 514 16.98 36.68 34.47
N TYR A 515 17.25 37.99 34.43
CA TYR A 515 18.37 38.66 35.11
C TYR A 515 19.78 38.18 34.72
N VAL A 516 19.90 37.29 33.72
CA VAL A 516 21.19 36.90 33.12
C VAL A 516 21.60 37.96 32.09
N CYS A 517 22.49 38.87 32.49
CA CYS A 517 22.83 40.07 31.69
C CYS A 517 24.00 39.89 30.70
N ALA A 518 24.72 38.76 30.76
CA ALA A 518 25.84 38.45 29.88
C ALA A 518 25.98 36.94 29.67
N THR A 519 26.49 36.55 28.50
CA THR A 519 26.99 35.21 28.21
C THR A 519 28.35 34.97 28.89
N PRO A 520 28.84 33.72 29.01
CA PRO A 520 30.12 33.44 29.65
C PRO A 520 31.30 34.08 28.89
N ASP A 521 32.25 34.66 29.61
CA ASP A 521 33.43 35.34 29.04
C ASP A 521 34.74 34.56 29.21
N GLY A 522 34.68 33.39 29.85
CA GLY A 522 35.82 32.50 30.07
C GLY A 522 36.60 32.78 31.37
N THR A 523 36.18 33.76 32.17
CA THR A 523 36.75 33.99 33.51
C THR A 523 36.08 33.17 34.61
N GLU A 524 34.98 32.47 34.29
CA GLU A 524 34.21 31.63 35.23
C GLU A 524 35.09 30.55 35.86
N LYS A 525 34.98 30.36 37.17
CA LYS A 525 35.71 29.34 37.93
C LYS A 525 34.97 29.01 39.23
N GLY A 526 35.05 27.76 39.66
CA GLY A 526 34.45 27.31 40.91
C GLY A 526 33.95 25.88 40.83
N ASP A 527 33.40 25.38 41.94
CA ASP A 527 32.70 24.11 42.04
C ASP A 527 31.25 24.43 42.43
N PHE A 528 30.29 24.00 41.61
CA PHE A 528 28.88 24.39 41.71
C PHE A 528 27.98 23.16 41.73
N LEU A 529 26.87 23.24 42.46
CA LEU A 529 25.77 22.27 42.36
C LEU A 529 24.70 22.82 41.42
N ALA A 530 24.08 21.95 40.64
CA ALA A 530 22.94 22.28 39.78
C ALA A 530 21.83 21.22 39.93
N LEU A 531 20.59 21.67 39.85
CA LEU A 531 19.38 20.85 39.87
C LEU A 531 18.65 21.02 38.53
N ASP A 532 18.38 19.92 37.85
CA ASP A 532 17.75 19.90 36.52
C ASP A 532 16.39 19.20 36.62
N LEU A 533 15.32 19.99 36.58
CA LEU A 533 13.93 19.58 36.82
C LEU A 533 13.01 20.20 35.75
N GLY A 534 12.21 19.36 35.08
CA GLY A 534 11.26 19.79 34.03
C GLY A 534 11.36 19.00 32.72
N GLY A 535 12.43 18.22 32.54
CA GLY A 535 12.55 17.21 31.48
C GLY A 535 12.08 15.82 31.90
N THR A 536 12.43 14.79 31.11
CA THR A 536 12.04 13.38 31.35
C THR A 536 12.64 12.78 32.63
N ASN A 537 13.71 13.36 33.15
CA ASN A 537 14.47 12.87 34.30
C ASN A 537 14.82 14.04 35.23
N PHE A 538 14.71 13.87 36.55
CA PHE A 538 15.29 14.81 37.51
C PHE A 538 16.76 14.45 37.75
N ARG A 539 17.65 15.45 37.74
CA ARG A 539 19.10 15.24 37.89
C ARG A 539 19.71 16.21 38.89
N VAL A 540 20.64 15.70 39.68
CA VAL A 540 21.52 16.49 40.55
C VAL A 540 22.92 16.42 39.96
N LEU A 541 23.57 17.57 39.80
CA LEU A 541 24.88 17.70 39.18
C LEU A 541 25.87 18.42 40.09
N LEU A 542 27.13 17.98 40.07
CA LEU A 542 28.30 18.73 40.51
C LEU A 542 29.09 19.14 39.27
N VAL A 543 29.30 20.44 39.09
CA VAL A 543 29.96 21.04 37.93
C VAL A 543 31.16 21.84 38.39
N ARG A 544 32.35 21.46 37.95
CA ARG A 544 33.61 22.15 38.26
C ARG A 544 34.10 22.92 37.05
N VAL A 545 34.07 24.25 37.14
CA VAL A 545 34.53 25.15 36.09
C VAL A 545 35.95 25.61 36.40
N ARG A 546 36.83 25.59 35.40
CA ARG A 546 38.24 26.01 35.51
C ARG A 546 38.57 27.01 34.40
N SER A 547 39.24 28.11 34.77
CA SER A 547 39.70 29.17 33.85
C SER A 547 41.23 29.18 33.66
N GLY A 548 41.70 29.90 32.64
CA GLY A 548 43.12 30.02 32.31
C GLY A 548 43.65 28.90 31.39
N ILE A 549 44.93 28.52 31.54
CA ILE A 549 45.63 27.57 30.64
C ILE A 549 44.97 26.17 30.61
N ARG A 550 44.24 25.80 31.68
CA ARG A 550 43.42 24.58 31.75
C ARG A 550 41.92 24.92 31.73
N ARG A 551 41.48 25.71 30.76
CA ARG A 551 40.06 26.02 30.54
C ARG A 551 39.28 24.73 30.31
N GLY A 552 38.26 24.47 31.12
CA GLY A 552 37.51 23.21 31.05
C GLY A 552 36.40 23.10 32.10
N VAL A 553 35.48 22.17 31.87
CA VAL A 553 34.37 21.86 32.76
C VAL A 553 34.36 20.35 33.03
N GLU A 554 34.44 19.96 34.30
CA GLU A 554 34.27 18.57 34.75
C GLU A 554 32.87 18.44 35.37
N MET A 555 32.11 17.41 34.98
CA MET A 555 30.73 17.21 35.44
C MET A 555 30.53 15.81 36.00
N HIS A 556 29.87 15.73 37.15
CA HIS A 556 29.36 14.50 37.75
C HIS A 556 27.86 14.67 37.92
N ASN A 557 27.05 13.68 37.51
CA ASN A 557 25.60 13.75 37.69
C ASN A 557 25.04 12.46 38.26
N LYS A 558 23.85 12.55 38.86
CA LYS A 558 23.04 11.40 39.25
C LYS A 558 21.57 11.67 38.93
N ILE A 559 20.96 10.69 38.26
CA ILE A 559 19.54 10.70 37.88
C ILE A 559 18.70 10.15 39.03
N TYR A 560 17.55 10.77 39.27
CA TYR A 560 16.54 10.37 40.24
C TYR A 560 15.17 10.32 39.56
N SER A 561 14.42 9.25 39.81
CA SER A 561 13.03 9.13 39.35
C SER A 561 12.09 9.86 40.31
N ILE A 562 11.21 10.71 39.77
CA ILE A 562 10.11 11.31 40.54
C ILE A 562 8.86 10.45 40.32
N PRO A 563 8.25 9.86 41.37
CA PRO A 563 6.99 9.13 41.23
C PRO A 563 5.86 10.01 40.73
N GLN A 564 4.93 9.46 39.96
CA GLN A 564 3.81 10.22 39.39
C GLN A 564 2.90 10.85 40.47
N GLU A 565 2.78 10.18 41.63
CA GLU A 565 2.11 10.69 42.83
C GLU A 565 2.76 11.99 43.36
N VAL A 566 4.09 12.11 43.27
CA VAL A 566 4.85 13.29 43.70
C VAL A 566 4.73 14.42 42.66
N MET A 567 4.67 14.11 41.36
CA MET A 567 4.40 15.10 40.29
C MET A 567 3.01 15.76 40.39
N GLN A 568 2.12 15.22 41.23
CA GLN A 568 0.75 15.66 41.46
C GLN A 568 0.47 15.99 42.94
N GLY A 569 1.50 15.98 43.80
CA GLY A 569 1.37 16.19 45.25
C GLY A 569 1.29 17.66 45.69
N THR A 570 1.28 17.91 47.00
CA THR A 570 1.35 19.25 47.58
C THR A 570 2.80 19.69 47.84
N GLY A 571 3.15 20.92 47.47
CA GLY A 571 4.38 21.60 47.89
C GLY A 571 4.09 23.08 48.14
N GLU A 572 4.61 23.65 49.22
CA GLU A 572 4.22 24.97 49.72
C GLU A 572 5.31 26.02 49.51
N GLU A 573 4.92 27.10 48.82
CA GLU A 573 5.59 28.38 48.56
C GLU A 573 6.51 28.50 47.33
N GLY A 574 5.91 28.56 46.12
CA GLY A 574 6.63 28.73 44.83
C GLY A 574 5.96 29.63 43.76
N ILE A 575 6.59 30.72 43.24
CA ILE A 575 6.03 31.52 42.10
C ILE A 575 6.41 30.93 40.74
N LEU A 576 5.97 29.70 40.58
CA LEU A 576 5.56 29.22 39.28
C LEU A 576 4.29 29.99 38.86
N LEU A 577 4.30 30.61 37.68
CA LEU A 577 3.10 31.29 37.16
C LEU A 577 1.99 30.30 36.79
N LYS A 578 2.36 29.15 36.20
CA LYS A 578 1.45 28.04 35.88
C LYS A 578 2.23 26.78 35.52
N TRP A 579 1.69 25.60 35.84
CA TRP A 579 2.24 24.32 35.40
C TRP A 579 2.08 24.06 33.90
N THR A 580 3.08 23.39 33.33
CA THR A 580 3.11 22.87 31.95
C THR A 580 3.67 21.44 31.93
N LYS A 581 3.78 20.83 30.74
CA LYS A 581 4.52 19.56 30.49
C LYS A 581 4.11 18.35 31.39
N GLY A 582 2.90 18.37 31.97
CA GLY A 582 2.31 17.25 32.72
C GLY A 582 2.39 17.31 34.25
N PHE A 583 3.13 18.27 34.82
CA PHE A 583 3.14 18.52 36.27
C PHE A 583 1.83 19.19 36.73
N LYS A 584 1.40 18.94 37.98
CA LYS A 584 0.22 19.58 38.61
C LYS A 584 0.31 19.69 40.13
N ALA A 585 1.51 19.86 40.70
CA ALA A 585 1.66 19.92 42.16
C ALA A 585 0.95 21.15 42.76
N THR A 586 0.10 20.92 43.77
CA THR A 586 -0.74 21.95 44.41
C THR A 586 0.03 22.73 45.47
N GLY A 587 -0.30 24.02 45.66
CA GLY A 587 0.46 24.94 46.53
C GLY A 587 1.73 25.51 45.87
N CYS A 588 2.07 25.02 44.67
CA CYS A 588 3.26 25.42 43.93
C CYS A 588 3.03 26.53 42.90
N GLU A 589 1.79 26.94 42.60
CA GLU A 589 1.50 28.08 41.69
C GLU A 589 1.24 29.35 42.52
N GLY A 590 2.24 30.22 42.74
CA GLY A 590 2.02 31.56 43.34
C GLY A 590 3.13 32.29 44.12
N GLU A 591 4.06 31.65 44.86
CA GLU A 591 4.90 32.32 45.93
C GLU A 591 6.45 32.53 45.69
N ASP A 592 7.40 31.61 45.99
CA ASP A 592 8.84 31.71 45.54
C ASP A 592 9.60 30.35 45.49
N VAL A 593 9.93 29.82 44.30
CA VAL A 593 10.52 28.46 44.16
C VAL A 593 11.92 28.30 44.76
N VAL A 594 12.60 29.40 45.08
CA VAL A 594 13.83 29.37 45.90
C VAL A 594 13.50 29.05 47.36
N ASN A 595 12.40 29.58 47.88
CA ASN A 595 11.96 29.38 49.26
C ASN A 595 11.40 27.96 49.45
N LEU A 596 10.62 27.40 48.50
CA LEU A 596 10.32 25.94 48.43
C LEU A 596 11.53 25.09 48.82
N LEU A 597 12.64 25.36 48.13
CA LEU A 597 13.86 24.58 48.19
C LEU A 597 14.62 24.84 49.49
N LYS A 598 14.77 26.11 49.90
CA LYS A 598 15.38 26.47 51.18
C LYS A 598 14.64 25.86 52.37
N GLU A 599 13.30 25.89 52.37
CA GLU A 599 12.52 25.23 53.40
C GLU A 599 12.66 23.70 53.37
N ALA A 600 12.68 23.09 52.18
CA ALA A 600 12.89 21.64 52.05
C ALA A 600 14.27 21.20 52.55
N ILE A 601 15.30 22.05 52.38
CA ILE A 601 16.65 21.86 52.92
C ILE A 601 16.64 22.10 54.44
N HIS A 602 15.94 23.13 54.93
CA HIS A 602 15.84 23.41 56.36
C HIS A 602 15.11 22.28 57.12
N ARG A 603 13.97 21.80 56.60
CA ARG A 603 13.21 20.64 57.11
C ARG A 603 14.02 19.34 57.13
N ARG A 604 15.13 19.26 56.41
CA ARG A 604 16.04 18.11 56.37
C ARG A 604 17.07 18.12 57.51
N GLU A 605 17.46 19.30 58.02
CA GLU A 605 18.49 19.50 59.07
C GLU A 605 19.87 18.80 58.81
N GLU A 606 20.13 18.30 57.60
CA GLU A 606 21.31 17.49 57.26
C GLU A 606 22.45 18.30 56.63
N PHE A 607 22.15 19.39 55.92
CA PHE A 607 23.09 20.20 55.14
C PHE A 607 22.52 21.60 54.84
N ASP A 608 23.35 22.50 54.32
CA ASP A 608 22.98 23.86 53.89
C ASP A 608 23.51 24.15 52.47
N LEU A 609 22.83 25.04 51.73
CA LEU A 609 23.16 25.41 50.34
C LEU A 609 22.82 26.88 50.04
N ASP A 610 23.78 27.61 49.46
CA ASP A 610 23.55 28.93 48.86
C ASP A 610 22.82 28.76 47.51
N VAL A 611 21.50 28.96 47.49
CA VAL A 611 20.68 28.91 46.26
C VAL A 611 20.81 30.26 45.53
N VAL A 612 21.79 30.33 44.63
CA VAL A 612 22.19 31.58 43.95
C VAL A 612 21.25 32.00 42.80
N ALA A 613 20.68 31.04 42.07
CA ALA A 613 19.90 31.32 40.85
C ALA A 613 18.84 30.24 40.56
N VAL A 614 17.76 30.65 39.89
CA VAL A 614 16.77 29.77 39.24
C VAL A 614 16.86 30.01 37.74
N VAL A 615 16.91 28.93 36.95
CA VAL A 615 17.28 28.98 35.53
C VAL A 615 16.28 28.16 34.72
N ASN A 616 15.80 28.73 33.60
CA ASN A 616 14.99 28.00 32.61
C ASN A 616 15.89 27.13 31.71
N ASP A 617 15.40 25.97 31.28
CA ASP A 617 16.15 25.00 30.47
C ASP A 617 16.70 25.59 29.15
N THR A 618 15.97 26.49 28.51
CA THR A 618 16.42 27.26 27.34
C THR A 618 17.65 28.13 27.65
N VAL A 619 17.63 28.85 28.79
CA VAL A 619 18.68 29.80 29.21
C VAL A 619 19.94 29.04 29.58
N GLY A 620 19.82 27.92 30.29
CA GLY A 620 20.95 27.02 30.55
C GLY A 620 21.58 26.53 29.24
N THR A 621 20.76 26.05 28.29
CA THR A 621 21.23 25.59 26.98
C THR A 621 21.95 26.69 26.18
N MET A 622 21.42 27.93 26.17
CA MET A 622 22.09 29.10 25.57
C MET A 622 23.45 29.34 26.23
N MET A 623 23.52 29.35 27.56
CA MET A 623 24.75 29.65 28.31
C MET A 623 25.82 28.57 28.17
N THR A 624 25.42 27.29 28.08
CA THR A 624 26.35 26.19 27.77
C THR A 624 26.98 26.36 26.39
N CYS A 625 26.17 26.72 25.40
CA CYS A 625 26.66 26.96 24.05
C CYS A 625 27.50 28.24 23.97
N GLY A 626 27.10 29.32 24.66
CA GLY A 626 27.84 30.58 24.77
C GLY A 626 29.22 30.47 25.41
N TYR A 627 29.45 29.45 26.24
CA TYR A 627 30.78 29.15 26.76
C TYR A 627 31.75 28.66 25.67
N GLU A 628 31.25 28.01 24.62
CA GLU A 628 32.06 27.41 23.54
C GLU A 628 32.07 28.28 22.27
N ASP A 629 30.94 28.92 21.94
CA ASP A 629 30.78 29.83 20.81
C ASP A 629 30.32 31.22 21.28
N PRO A 630 31.16 32.27 21.18
CA PRO A 630 30.79 33.63 21.59
C PRO A 630 29.73 34.29 20.69
N TYR A 631 29.37 33.69 19.54
CA TYR A 631 28.23 34.13 18.74
C TYR A 631 26.89 33.59 19.27
N CYS A 632 26.89 32.72 20.29
CA CYS A 632 25.65 32.16 20.83
C CYS A 632 24.91 33.14 21.73
N GLU A 633 23.73 33.56 21.26
CA GLU A 633 22.88 34.54 21.95
C GLU A 633 21.40 34.11 21.97
N VAL A 634 21.12 32.86 21.61
CA VAL A 634 19.79 32.27 21.54
C VAL A 634 19.84 30.84 22.07
N GLY A 635 18.86 30.46 22.90
CA GLY A 635 18.63 29.09 23.35
C GLY A 635 17.33 28.55 22.79
N LEU A 636 17.31 27.27 22.39
CA LEU A 636 16.14 26.57 21.88
C LEU A 636 15.99 25.21 22.58
N ILE A 637 14.77 24.91 23.03
CA ILE A 637 14.36 23.58 23.46
C ILE A 637 13.29 23.05 22.48
N ALA A 638 13.51 21.83 21.98
CA ALA A 638 12.57 21.08 21.15
C ALA A 638 12.60 19.60 21.56
N GLY A 639 11.90 19.27 22.65
CA GLY A 639 11.84 17.96 23.28
C GLY A 639 10.40 17.61 23.71
N THR A 640 10.20 17.25 24.97
CA THR A 640 8.85 17.04 25.55
C THR A 640 7.99 18.30 25.43
N GLY A 641 8.57 19.46 25.74
CA GLY A 641 8.02 20.77 25.42
C GLY A 641 8.83 21.50 24.36
N SER A 642 8.45 22.74 24.04
CA SER A 642 9.24 23.64 23.22
C SER A 642 9.19 25.07 23.72
N ASN A 643 10.37 25.68 23.86
CA ASN A 643 10.56 27.05 24.31
C ASN A 643 11.84 27.63 23.71
N ALA A 644 11.99 28.97 23.72
CA ALA A 644 13.21 29.64 23.34
C ALA A 644 13.54 30.83 24.27
N CYS A 645 14.80 31.24 24.26
CA CYS A 645 15.28 32.45 24.92
C CYS A 645 16.33 33.16 24.05
N TYR A 646 16.57 34.44 24.28
CA TYR A 646 17.63 35.19 23.59
C TYR A 646 18.10 36.43 24.36
N MET A 647 19.27 36.96 24.01
CA MET A 647 19.79 38.22 24.54
C MET A 647 19.08 39.44 23.91
N GLU A 648 18.22 40.09 24.68
CA GLU A 648 17.54 41.35 24.34
C GLU A 648 18.31 42.57 24.86
N GLU A 649 18.14 43.72 24.23
CA GLU A 649 18.73 45.00 24.63
C GLU A 649 17.92 45.59 25.80
N MET A 650 18.56 46.06 26.88
CA MET A 650 17.84 46.51 28.09
C MET A 650 16.81 47.61 27.82
N ARG A 651 17.11 48.56 26.93
CA ARG A 651 16.16 49.59 26.42
C ARG A 651 14.82 49.06 25.88
N ASN A 652 14.73 47.78 25.54
CA ASN A 652 13.50 47.13 25.03
C ASN A 652 12.76 46.35 26.13
N VAL A 653 13.30 46.22 27.35
CA VAL A 653 12.77 45.40 28.45
C VAL A 653 12.07 46.31 29.48
N GLU A 654 10.91 46.87 29.12
CA GLU A 654 10.17 47.85 29.96
C GLU A 654 9.73 47.32 31.34
N LEU A 655 9.86 46.00 31.56
CA LEU A 655 9.57 45.29 32.80
C LEU A 655 10.68 45.43 33.88
N VAL A 656 11.89 45.85 33.50
CA VAL A 656 13.03 46.00 34.41
C VAL A 656 13.59 47.41 34.29
N GLU A 657 13.95 48.02 35.43
CA GLU A 657 14.55 49.36 35.42
C GLU A 657 15.99 49.34 34.89
N GLY A 658 16.30 50.26 33.97
CA GLY A 658 17.63 50.45 33.36
C GLY A 658 17.65 50.23 31.85
N GLU A 659 18.31 51.11 31.09
CA GLU A 659 18.39 51.04 29.62
C GLU A 659 19.72 50.48 29.10
N GLU A 660 20.75 50.41 29.95
CA GLU A 660 22.11 50.02 29.56
C GLU A 660 22.34 48.51 29.62
N GLY A 661 23.04 47.99 28.62
CA GLY A 661 23.39 46.57 28.54
C GLY A 661 22.31 45.71 27.90
N ARG A 662 22.30 44.42 28.27
CA ARG A 662 21.45 43.39 27.68
C ARG A 662 20.94 42.45 28.77
N MET A 663 19.85 41.74 28.51
CA MET A 663 19.33 40.69 29.38
C MET A 663 18.82 39.52 28.54
N CYS A 664 19.09 38.29 28.98
CA CYS A 664 18.43 37.12 28.41
C CYS A 664 16.94 37.12 28.77
N ILE A 665 16.09 36.93 27.77
CA ILE A 665 14.64 36.86 27.92
C ILE A 665 14.19 35.43 27.66
N ASN A 666 13.48 34.85 28.63
CA ASN A 666 12.77 33.59 28.46
C ASN A 666 11.41 33.88 27.81
N MET A 667 11.20 33.44 26.58
CA MET A 667 10.00 33.83 25.83
C MET A 667 8.71 33.22 26.40
N GLU A 668 8.79 32.01 26.95
CA GLU A 668 7.63 31.12 27.16
C GLU A 668 6.76 31.01 25.90
N TRP A 669 7.42 30.79 24.75
CA TRP A 669 6.79 30.92 23.42
C TRP A 669 5.70 29.88 23.14
N GLY A 670 5.56 28.86 24.00
CA GLY A 670 4.62 27.77 23.82
C GLY A 670 3.17 28.25 23.85
N ALA A 671 2.90 29.32 24.60
CA ALA A 671 1.61 29.99 24.72
C ALA A 671 1.24 30.87 23.49
N PHE A 672 2.13 31.00 22.49
CA PHE A 672 1.79 31.70 21.25
C PHE A 672 0.53 31.07 20.61
N GLY A 673 -0.41 31.91 20.17
CA GLY A 673 -1.72 31.47 19.65
C GLY A 673 -2.80 31.19 20.72
N ASP A 674 -2.49 31.25 22.03
CA ASP A 674 -3.48 31.09 23.11
C ASP A 674 -4.57 32.18 23.11
N ASN A 675 -4.33 33.31 22.44
CA ASN A 675 -5.29 34.39 22.20
C ASN A 675 -6.06 34.23 20.87
N GLY A 676 -5.86 33.12 20.15
CA GLY A 676 -6.47 32.82 18.86
C GLY A 676 -5.69 33.28 17.63
N CYS A 677 -4.54 33.95 17.78
CA CYS A 677 -3.75 34.44 16.64
C CYS A 677 -3.10 33.36 15.75
N LEU A 678 -3.36 32.07 16.02
CA LEU A 678 -2.96 30.94 15.19
C LEU A 678 -4.14 30.01 14.81
N ASP A 679 -5.39 30.37 15.10
CA ASP A 679 -6.53 29.47 14.87
C ASP A 679 -6.80 29.21 13.37
N ASP A 680 -6.24 30.03 12.47
CA ASP A 680 -6.20 29.83 11.01
C ASP A 680 -5.11 28.84 10.52
N PHE A 681 -4.14 28.50 11.38
CA PHE A 681 -3.10 27.48 11.11
C PHE A 681 -3.35 26.15 11.84
N ARG A 682 -4.38 26.10 12.69
CA ARG A 682 -4.77 24.91 13.45
C ARG A 682 -5.77 24.07 12.67
N THR A 683 -5.56 22.76 12.67
CA THR A 683 -6.49 21.78 12.11
C THR A 683 -7.45 21.26 13.18
N GLU A 684 -8.49 20.53 12.76
CA GLU A 684 -9.39 19.79 13.66
C GLU A 684 -8.63 18.82 14.58
N PHE A 685 -7.49 18.28 14.14
CA PHE A 685 -6.62 17.42 14.95
C PHE A 685 -5.90 18.21 16.05
N ASP A 686 -5.46 19.44 15.78
CA ASP A 686 -4.83 20.32 16.78
C ASP A 686 -5.84 20.81 17.82
N VAL A 687 -7.10 21.01 17.42
CA VAL A 687 -8.20 21.31 18.35
C VAL A 687 -8.50 20.10 19.23
N ALA A 688 -8.63 18.89 18.67
CA ALA A 688 -8.87 17.66 19.43
C ALA A 688 -7.73 17.33 20.42
N VAL A 689 -6.47 17.61 20.05
CA VAL A 689 -5.32 17.46 20.97
C VAL A 689 -5.33 18.50 22.08
N ASP A 690 -5.72 19.74 21.78
CA ASP A 690 -5.84 20.84 22.76
C ASP A 690 -6.97 20.58 23.78
N GLU A 691 -8.18 20.29 23.32
CA GLU A 691 -9.36 20.02 24.17
C GLU A 691 -9.16 18.84 25.12
N LEU A 692 -8.47 17.79 24.66
CA LEU A 692 -8.17 16.61 25.46
C LEU A 692 -6.88 16.75 26.30
N SER A 693 -6.17 17.87 26.24
CA SER A 693 -4.92 18.04 27.01
C SER A 693 -5.19 18.34 28.49
N LEU A 694 -4.16 18.21 29.32
CA LEU A 694 -4.21 18.59 30.74
C LEU A 694 -4.36 20.11 30.98
N ASN A 695 -4.21 20.91 29.92
CA ASN A 695 -4.12 22.37 29.87
C ASN A 695 -4.82 22.91 28.61
N ALA A 696 -6.08 22.54 28.41
CA ALA A 696 -6.88 22.96 27.25
C ALA A 696 -6.95 24.49 27.11
N GLY A 697 -6.88 24.98 25.87
CA GLY A 697 -6.82 26.40 25.54
C GLY A 697 -5.49 27.09 25.87
N LYS A 698 -4.46 26.32 26.27
CA LYS A 698 -3.12 26.82 26.60
C LYS A 698 -2.01 26.06 25.88
N GLN A 699 -0.85 26.68 25.72
CA GLN A 699 0.32 26.11 25.05
C GLN A 699 0.04 25.70 23.59
N ARG A 700 -0.79 26.46 22.85
CA ARG A 700 -1.26 26.06 21.51
C ARG A 700 -0.13 25.93 20.47
N PHE A 701 0.90 26.77 20.51
CA PHE A 701 2.06 26.65 19.61
C PHE A 701 2.94 25.46 19.99
N GLU A 702 3.21 25.26 21.29
CA GLU A 702 3.95 24.07 21.77
C GLU A 702 3.26 22.77 21.35
N LYS A 703 1.91 22.71 21.42
CA LYS A 703 1.10 21.57 20.99
C LYS A 703 1.25 21.19 19.52
N MET A 704 1.62 22.13 18.65
CA MET A 704 1.88 21.86 17.23
C MET A 704 3.34 21.48 16.93
N ILE A 705 4.22 21.53 17.93
CA ILE A 705 5.69 21.39 17.75
C ILE A 705 6.28 20.25 18.58
N SER A 706 5.95 20.12 19.86
CA SER A 706 6.74 19.31 20.79
C SER A 706 6.42 17.81 20.75
N GLY A 707 7.42 17.00 21.12
CA GLY A 707 7.36 15.53 21.07
C GLY A 707 6.30 14.91 21.97
N MET A 708 5.75 15.63 22.95
CA MET A 708 4.61 15.22 23.78
C MET A 708 3.28 15.20 23.00
N TYR A 709 3.14 16.03 21.97
CA TYR A 709 1.87 16.26 21.28
C TYR A 709 1.84 15.78 19.82
N LEU A 710 2.98 15.77 19.11
CA LEU A 710 3.02 15.29 17.71
C LEU A 710 2.44 13.87 17.56
N GLY A 711 2.74 12.98 18.51
CA GLY A 711 2.21 11.62 18.53
C GLY A 711 0.68 11.55 18.69
N GLU A 712 0.09 12.49 19.42
CA GLU A 712 -1.37 12.58 19.57
C GLU A 712 -2.02 13.19 18.31
N ILE A 713 -1.36 14.12 17.61
CA ILE A 713 -1.84 14.63 16.31
C ILE A 713 -1.87 13.47 15.29
N VAL A 714 -0.76 12.73 15.16
CA VAL A 714 -0.68 11.52 14.33
C VAL A 714 -1.79 10.54 14.73
N ARG A 715 -1.92 10.18 16.00
CA ARG A 715 -2.94 9.22 16.48
C ARG A 715 -4.36 9.63 16.10
N ASN A 716 -4.71 10.92 16.20
CA ASN A 716 -6.05 11.39 15.82
C ASN A 716 -6.29 11.34 14.30
N ILE A 717 -5.29 11.67 13.47
CA ILE A 717 -5.38 11.52 12.01
C ILE A 717 -5.56 10.03 11.63
N LEU A 718 -4.79 9.13 12.25
CA LEU A 718 -4.94 7.69 11.99
C LEU A 718 -6.32 7.17 12.43
N ILE A 719 -6.88 7.66 13.55
CA ILE A 719 -8.25 7.34 13.96
C ILE A 719 -9.28 7.82 12.93
N ASP A 720 -9.15 9.03 12.38
CA ASP A 720 -10.05 9.53 11.33
C ASP A 720 -9.94 8.69 10.05
N PHE A 721 -8.71 8.42 9.60
CA PHE A 721 -8.48 7.56 8.43
C PHE A 721 -9.08 6.17 8.63
N THR A 722 -8.95 5.57 9.81
CA THR A 722 -9.60 4.30 10.13
C THR A 722 -11.11 4.43 10.19
N LYS A 723 -11.70 5.47 10.81
CA LYS A 723 -13.17 5.68 10.79
C LYS A 723 -13.73 5.77 9.37
N ARG A 724 -12.98 6.38 8.45
CA ARG A 724 -13.34 6.60 7.04
C ARG A 724 -12.98 5.41 6.13
N GLY A 725 -12.48 4.30 6.67
CA GLY A 725 -12.09 3.11 5.90
C GLY A 725 -10.84 3.31 5.02
N LEU A 726 -10.04 4.34 5.28
CA LEU A 726 -8.82 4.70 4.55
C LEU A 726 -7.55 4.01 5.07
N LEU A 727 -7.64 3.36 6.23
CA LEU A 727 -6.53 2.74 6.99
C LEU A 727 -7.06 1.60 7.89
N PHE A 728 -6.23 0.59 8.16
CA PHE A 728 -6.48 -0.54 9.08
C PHE A 728 -7.82 -1.27 8.81
N ARG A 729 -8.22 -1.36 7.53
CA ARG A 729 -9.48 -1.99 7.08
C ARG A 729 -10.73 -1.47 7.79
N GLY A 730 -10.73 -0.21 8.23
CA GLY A 730 -11.85 0.40 8.96
C GLY A 730 -11.93 0.05 10.45
N ARG A 731 -10.96 -0.68 11.03
CA ARG A 731 -11.05 -1.23 12.39
C ARG A 731 -10.15 -0.47 13.38
N ILE A 732 -10.78 0.32 14.26
CA ILE A 732 -10.07 1.03 15.34
C ILE A 732 -9.74 0.03 16.44
N SER A 733 -8.46 -0.36 16.58
CA SER A 733 -8.00 -1.20 17.68
C SER A 733 -8.00 -0.44 19.01
N GLU A 734 -8.07 -1.16 20.14
CA GLU A 734 -7.93 -0.52 21.47
C GLU A 734 -6.57 0.16 21.62
N ARG A 735 -5.50 -0.40 21.05
CA ARG A 735 -4.16 0.19 21.05
C ARG A 735 -4.14 1.55 20.32
N LEU A 736 -4.87 1.70 19.21
CA LEU A 736 -4.98 2.99 18.52
C LEU A 736 -5.74 4.05 19.33
N LYS A 737 -6.61 3.64 20.27
CA LYS A 737 -7.28 4.54 21.21
C LYS A 737 -6.39 4.96 22.38
N THR A 738 -5.34 4.19 22.70
CA THR A 738 -4.40 4.50 23.78
C THR A 738 -3.64 5.81 23.48
N ARG A 739 -3.81 6.80 24.35
CA ARG A 739 -3.10 8.08 24.25
C ARG A 739 -1.60 7.91 24.54
N GLY A 740 -0.76 8.65 23.83
CA GLY A 740 0.70 8.60 23.97
C GLY A 740 1.36 7.37 23.32
N ILE A 741 0.63 6.53 22.59
CA ILE A 741 1.20 5.33 21.93
C ILE A 741 2.29 5.65 20.89
N PHE A 742 2.24 6.83 20.27
CA PHE A 742 3.27 7.31 19.34
C PHE A 742 4.25 8.25 20.04
N GLU A 743 5.06 7.70 20.95
CA GLU A 743 6.16 8.45 21.58
C GLU A 743 7.14 8.99 20.52
N THR A 744 7.87 10.07 20.85
CA THR A 744 8.88 10.69 19.97
C THR A 744 9.87 9.66 19.40
N LYS A 745 10.27 8.67 20.20
CA LYS A 745 11.13 7.55 19.75
C LYS A 745 10.52 6.78 18.58
N PHE A 746 9.23 6.44 18.63
CA PHE A 746 8.57 5.68 17.58
C PHE A 746 8.34 6.51 16.32
N LEU A 747 8.01 7.81 16.47
CA LEU A 747 7.94 8.75 15.33
C LEU A 747 9.29 8.81 14.60
N SER A 748 10.37 9.08 15.34
CA SER A 748 11.74 9.12 14.81
C SER A 748 12.16 7.81 14.14
N GLN A 749 11.75 6.66 14.68
CA GLN A 749 12.01 5.36 14.07
C GLN A 749 11.23 5.16 12.76
N ILE A 750 9.92 5.43 12.76
CA ILE A 750 9.05 5.29 11.56
C ILE A 750 9.58 6.13 10.39
N GLU A 751 10.07 7.34 10.67
CA GLU A 751 10.58 8.27 9.65
C GLU A 751 12.02 8.04 9.20
N SER A 752 12.77 7.15 9.85
CA SER A 752 14.17 6.87 9.50
C SER A 752 14.33 6.42 8.04
N ASP A 753 15.26 7.06 7.32
CA ASP A 753 15.60 6.74 5.93
C ASP A 753 16.29 5.37 5.79
N CYS A 754 17.00 4.94 6.85
CA CYS A 754 17.69 3.65 6.88
C CYS A 754 16.78 2.45 7.19
N LEU A 755 15.45 2.64 7.33
CA LEU A 755 14.52 1.55 7.58
C LEU A 755 13.74 1.17 6.32
N ALA A 756 13.74 -0.13 6.00
CA ALA A 756 12.83 -0.73 5.04
C ALA A 756 11.38 -0.70 5.57
N LEU A 757 10.39 -0.71 4.67
CA LEU A 757 8.96 -0.68 5.02
C LEU A 757 8.55 -1.83 5.95
N LEU A 758 9.16 -3.02 5.79
CA LEU A 758 8.99 -4.15 6.70
C LEU A 758 9.37 -3.83 8.16
N GLN A 759 10.35 -2.96 8.40
CA GLN A 759 10.76 -2.54 9.75
C GLN A 759 9.78 -1.51 10.32
N VAL A 760 9.26 -0.59 9.50
CA VAL A 760 8.15 0.31 9.89
C VAL A 760 6.94 -0.52 10.31
N ARG A 761 6.57 -1.53 9.51
CA ARG A 761 5.49 -2.48 9.84
C ARG A 761 5.75 -3.22 11.15
N SER A 762 6.99 -3.68 11.39
CA SER A 762 7.39 -4.33 12.65
C SER A 762 7.21 -3.42 13.87
N ILE A 763 7.54 -2.12 13.76
CA ILE A 763 7.29 -1.13 14.81
C ILE A 763 5.79 -0.99 15.09
N LEU A 764 4.96 -0.86 14.05
CA LEU A 764 3.50 -0.76 14.22
C LEU A 764 2.90 -2.03 14.85
N GLN A 765 3.38 -3.21 14.46
CA GLN A 765 2.99 -4.48 15.08
C GLN A 765 3.44 -4.58 16.55
N HIS A 766 4.63 -4.08 16.88
CA HIS A 766 5.11 -4.00 18.27
C HIS A 766 4.25 -3.04 19.13
N LEU A 767 3.76 -1.94 18.53
CA LEU A 767 2.76 -1.08 19.15
C LEU A 767 1.37 -1.77 19.30
N GLY A 768 1.15 -2.93 18.67
CA GLY A 768 -0.12 -3.67 18.70
C GLY A 768 -1.13 -3.16 17.67
N LEU A 769 -0.65 -2.62 16.55
CA LEU A 769 -1.45 -2.22 15.41
C LEU A 769 -1.30 -3.29 14.30
N GLU A 770 -2.40 -3.94 13.93
CA GLU A 770 -2.43 -4.88 12.81
C GLU A 770 -2.31 -4.12 11.48
N SER A 771 -1.06 -3.87 11.07
CA SER A 771 -0.72 -3.16 9.84
C SER A 771 -0.39 -4.10 8.68
N THR A 772 -0.96 -3.78 7.52
CA THR A 772 -0.37 -4.11 6.21
C THR A 772 0.79 -3.15 5.93
N CYS A 773 1.50 -3.37 4.81
CA CYS A 773 2.53 -2.43 4.42
C CYS A 773 1.96 -1.15 3.78
N ASP A 774 0.85 -1.22 3.04
CA ASP A 774 0.10 -0.02 2.61
C ASP A 774 -0.29 0.84 3.81
N ASP A 775 -0.77 0.22 4.91
CA ASP A 775 -1.02 0.94 6.16
C ASP A 775 0.26 1.58 6.73
N SER A 776 1.41 0.90 6.57
CA SER A 776 2.71 1.37 7.08
C SER A 776 3.25 2.57 6.26
N ILE A 777 3.03 2.57 4.94
CA ILE A 777 3.30 3.70 4.04
C ILE A 777 2.44 4.90 4.46
N ILE A 778 1.13 4.70 4.65
CA ILE A 778 0.20 5.76 5.04
C ILE A 778 0.57 6.32 6.42
N VAL A 779 0.90 5.46 7.40
CA VAL A 779 1.34 5.93 8.72
C VAL A 779 2.65 6.72 8.64
N LYS A 780 3.63 6.28 7.85
CA LYS A 780 4.88 7.04 7.63
C LYS A 780 4.60 8.40 6.98
N GLU A 781 3.73 8.45 5.97
CA GLU A 781 3.28 9.69 5.33
C GLU A 781 2.64 10.67 6.33
N VAL A 782 1.74 10.18 7.20
CA VAL A 782 1.11 10.99 8.26
C VAL A 782 2.14 11.54 9.24
N CYS A 783 3.08 10.71 9.70
CA CYS A 783 4.18 11.17 10.58
C CYS A 783 4.97 12.30 9.91
N THR A 784 5.46 12.07 8.69
CA THR A 784 6.31 13.04 7.97
C THR A 784 5.60 14.37 7.72
N VAL A 785 4.30 14.37 7.39
CA VAL A 785 3.53 15.61 7.23
C VAL A 785 3.44 16.38 8.55
N VAL A 786 3.17 15.69 9.67
CA VAL A 786 3.07 16.30 11.01
C VAL A 786 4.42 16.83 11.50
N ALA A 787 5.48 16.03 11.40
CA ALA A 787 6.83 16.40 11.85
C ALA A 787 7.44 17.52 11.00
N ARG A 788 7.20 17.53 9.69
CA ARG A 788 7.62 18.62 8.79
C ARG A 788 6.95 19.93 9.16
N ARG A 789 5.62 19.93 9.39
CA ARG A 789 4.89 21.13 9.85
C ARG A 789 5.44 21.65 11.18
N ALA A 790 5.68 20.75 12.14
CA ALA A 790 6.26 21.09 13.44
C ALA A 790 7.63 21.78 13.32
N ALA A 791 8.52 21.24 12.49
CA ALA A 791 9.83 21.83 12.21
C ALA A 791 9.72 23.20 11.51
N GLN A 792 8.80 23.36 10.55
CA GLN A 792 8.56 24.63 9.87
C GLN A 792 7.99 25.70 10.81
N LEU A 793 7.03 25.37 11.69
CA LEU A 793 6.48 26.28 12.69
C LEU A 793 7.56 26.72 13.70
N CYS A 794 8.36 25.78 14.20
CA CYS A 794 9.52 26.07 15.05
C CYS A 794 10.52 27.00 14.34
N GLY A 795 10.75 26.78 13.04
CA GLY A 795 11.61 27.61 12.20
C GLY A 795 11.05 29.03 11.99
N ALA A 796 9.73 29.19 11.83
CA ALA A 796 9.09 30.49 11.74
C ALA A 796 9.17 31.28 13.07
N GLY A 797 9.04 30.60 14.21
CA GLY A 797 9.27 31.20 15.53
C GLY A 797 10.73 31.66 15.70
N MET A 798 11.70 30.80 15.39
CA MET A 798 13.13 31.11 15.46
C MET A 798 13.53 32.23 14.47
N ALA A 799 12.93 32.26 13.28
CA ALA A 799 13.09 33.32 12.30
C ALA A 799 12.68 34.70 12.86
N ALA A 800 11.63 34.78 13.69
CA ALA A 800 11.22 36.04 14.32
C ALA A 800 12.26 36.53 15.34
N VAL A 801 12.86 35.60 16.10
CA VAL A 801 13.89 35.90 17.11
C VAL A 801 15.16 36.46 16.47
N VAL A 802 15.74 35.77 15.48
CA VAL A 802 17.03 36.19 14.89
C VAL A 802 16.91 37.49 14.09
N ASP A 803 15.77 37.72 13.40
CA ASP A 803 15.54 39.02 12.75
C ASP A 803 15.28 40.14 13.76
N LYS A 804 14.60 39.89 14.89
CA LYS A 804 14.49 40.89 15.98
C LYS A 804 15.87 41.30 16.49
N ILE A 805 16.76 40.36 16.77
CA ILE A 805 18.13 40.65 17.23
C ILE A 805 18.88 41.52 16.20
N ARG A 806 18.77 41.17 14.91
CA ARG A 806 19.37 41.93 13.79
C ARG A 806 18.83 43.37 13.74
N GLU A 807 17.51 43.53 13.86
CA GLU A 807 16.81 44.82 13.77
C GLU A 807 17.04 45.72 14.99
N ASN A 808 16.97 45.15 16.20
CA ASN A 808 17.29 45.83 17.46
C ASN A 808 18.66 46.51 17.42
N ARG A 809 19.63 45.86 16.77
CA ARG A 809 21.01 46.31 16.59
C ARG A 809 21.26 47.09 15.29
N LYS A 810 20.22 47.32 14.49
CA LYS A 810 20.25 48.05 13.21
C LYS A 810 21.28 47.47 12.23
N LEU A 811 21.41 46.15 12.18
CA LEU A 811 22.33 45.43 11.31
C LEU A 811 21.67 45.08 9.97
N ASP A 812 22.41 45.27 8.88
CA ASP A 812 22.02 44.76 7.55
C ASP A 812 22.14 43.23 7.48
N PHE A 813 23.08 42.67 8.23
CA PHE A 813 23.36 41.23 8.32
C PHE A 813 23.73 40.84 9.75
N LEU A 814 23.20 39.73 10.25
CA LEU A 814 23.53 39.17 11.56
C LEU A 814 24.17 37.80 11.40
N LYS A 815 25.28 37.55 12.12
CA LYS A 815 25.76 36.20 12.41
C LYS A 815 25.46 35.87 13.86
N VAL A 816 24.79 34.75 14.10
CA VAL A 816 24.34 34.34 15.44
C VAL A 816 24.31 32.81 15.55
N THR A 817 24.62 32.31 16.75
CA THR A 817 24.51 30.89 17.08
C THR A 817 23.31 30.66 18.01
N VAL A 818 22.65 29.52 17.81
CA VAL A 818 21.56 29.01 18.64
C VAL A 818 22.04 27.73 19.32
N GLY A 819 22.08 27.73 20.65
CA GLY A 819 22.25 26.51 21.43
C GLY A 819 20.94 25.71 21.45
N VAL A 820 20.96 24.44 21.08
CA VAL A 820 19.76 23.59 20.98
C VAL A 820 19.85 22.33 21.84
N ASP A 821 18.77 22.03 22.58
CA ASP A 821 18.57 20.73 23.24
C ASP A 821 17.12 20.23 23.03
N GLY A 822 16.85 18.97 23.36
CA GLY A 822 15.54 18.33 23.29
C GLY A 822 15.54 17.04 22.47
N THR A 823 14.79 16.05 22.95
CA THR A 823 14.74 14.70 22.37
C THR A 823 14.18 14.66 20.95
N LEU A 824 13.23 15.53 20.59
CA LEU A 824 12.68 15.59 19.24
C LEU A 824 13.76 16.11 18.26
N TYR A 825 14.43 17.21 18.59
CA TYR A 825 15.50 17.75 17.76
C TYR A 825 16.69 16.79 17.61
N LYS A 826 17.06 16.09 18.69
CA LYS A 826 18.20 15.16 18.72
C LYS A 826 17.95 13.81 18.03
N LEU A 827 16.71 13.28 18.09
CA LEU A 827 16.40 11.93 17.63
C LEU A 827 15.64 11.88 16.30
N HIS A 828 14.94 12.95 15.91
CA HIS A 828 14.12 12.93 14.69
C HIS A 828 14.98 13.18 13.44
N PRO A 829 14.94 12.28 12.43
CA PRO A 829 15.84 12.35 11.28
C PRO A 829 15.71 13.66 10.49
N HIS A 830 14.49 14.20 10.40
CA HIS A 830 14.16 15.33 9.51
C HIS A 830 13.85 16.65 10.22
N PHE A 831 13.77 16.68 11.56
CA PHE A 831 13.23 17.87 12.25
C PHE A 831 14.22 19.04 12.22
N SER A 832 15.47 18.78 12.56
CA SER A 832 16.53 19.79 12.60
C SER A 832 16.80 20.40 11.21
N SER A 833 16.97 19.55 10.19
CA SER A 833 17.25 19.96 8.81
C SER A 833 16.13 20.84 8.22
N VAL A 834 14.86 20.44 8.36
CA VAL A 834 13.71 21.23 7.89
C VAL A 834 13.58 22.55 8.66
N MET A 835 13.84 22.55 9.97
CA MET A 835 13.80 23.78 10.78
C MET A 835 14.90 24.75 10.35
N HIS A 836 16.15 24.29 10.16
CA HIS A 836 17.27 25.10 9.67
C HIS A 836 17.01 25.67 8.28
N GLU A 837 16.45 24.86 7.37
CA GLU A 837 16.05 25.32 6.04
C GLU A 837 15.00 26.42 6.13
N THR A 838 13.98 26.22 6.96
CA THR A 838 12.90 27.19 7.16
C THR A 838 13.41 28.52 7.71
N VAL A 839 14.29 28.50 8.72
CA VAL A 839 14.94 29.72 9.24
C VAL A 839 15.70 30.42 8.12
N ARG A 840 16.56 29.71 7.38
CA ARG A 840 17.34 30.28 6.27
C ARG A 840 16.47 30.92 5.18
N GLN A 841 15.34 30.31 4.85
CA GLN A 841 14.38 30.85 3.87
C GLN A 841 13.67 32.11 4.38
N LEU A 842 13.32 32.16 5.66
CA LEU A 842 12.56 33.26 6.26
C LEU A 842 13.42 34.43 6.76
N THR A 843 14.73 34.22 7.00
CA THR A 843 15.70 35.25 7.42
C THR A 843 16.97 35.23 6.57
N PRO A 844 16.90 35.54 5.26
CA PRO A 844 18.08 35.52 4.38
C PRO A 844 19.17 36.54 4.74
N LYS A 845 18.90 37.45 5.69
CA LYS A 845 19.85 38.42 6.27
C LYS A 845 20.53 37.91 7.55
N CYS A 846 20.31 36.65 7.94
CA CYS A 846 20.87 36.05 9.15
C CYS A 846 21.63 34.76 8.81
N GLU A 847 22.93 34.73 9.12
CA GLU A 847 23.70 33.48 9.19
C GLU A 847 23.50 32.86 10.57
N VAL A 848 22.61 31.87 10.63
CA VAL A 848 22.24 31.19 11.88
C VAL A 848 22.94 29.83 11.95
N THR A 849 23.81 29.66 12.94
CA THR A 849 24.42 28.36 13.27
C THR A 849 23.63 27.70 14.38
N PHE A 850 23.34 26.40 14.27
CA PHE A 850 22.68 25.64 15.33
C PHE A 850 23.67 24.64 15.94
N LEU A 851 24.02 24.84 17.21
CA LEU A 851 24.90 23.94 17.94
C LEU A 851 24.09 23.12 18.94
N GLN A 852 24.17 21.80 18.83
CA GLN A 852 23.54 20.89 19.77
C GLN A 852 24.31 20.90 21.10
N SER A 853 23.62 21.15 22.21
CA SER A 853 24.23 21.10 23.53
C SER A 853 24.20 19.68 24.09
N GLU A 854 25.31 19.22 24.63
CA GLU A 854 25.37 18.07 25.54
C GLU A 854 25.24 18.59 26.99
N ASP A 855 24.29 18.05 27.74
CA ASP A 855 23.93 18.49 29.12
C ASP A 855 23.72 20.00 29.29
N GLY A 856 23.00 20.61 28.34
CA GLY A 856 22.85 22.07 28.22
C GLY A 856 22.27 22.78 29.43
N SER A 857 21.22 22.25 30.06
CA SER A 857 20.63 22.86 31.26
C SER A 857 21.59 22.83 32.45
N GLY A 858 22.24 21.69 32.71
CA GLY A 858 23.08 21.48 33.89
C GLY A 858 24.40 22.25 33.87
N LYS A 859 25.12 22.23 32.74
CA LYS A 859 26.36 23.02 32.57
C LYS A 859 26.06 24.52 32.56
N GLY A 860 24.94 24.91 31.96
CA GLY A 860 24.51 26.30 31.82
C GLY A 860 24.10 26.91 33.16
N ALA A 861 23.35 26.18 33.98
CA ALA A 861 22.98 26.60 35.32
C ALA A 861 24.24 26.88 36.18
N ALA A 862 25.25 26.02 36.13
CA ALA A 862 26.51 26.24 36.84
C ALA A 862 27.29 27.46 36.34
N LEU A 863 27.29 27.72 35.02
CA LEU A 863 27.91 28.91 34.43
C LEU A 863 27.17 30.20 34.85
N ILE A 864 25.84 30.18 34.88
CA ILE A 864 25.02 31.31 35.38
C ILE A 864 25.32 31.57 36.86
N THR A 865 25.38 30.52 37.69
CA THR A 865 25.79 30.64 39.10
C THR A 865 27.19 31.24 39.25
N ALA A 866 28.15 30.83 38.41
CA ALA A 866 29.49 31.41 38.42
C ALA A 866 29.50 32.91 38.09
N VAL A 867 28.73 33.33 37.08
CA VAL A 867 28.57 34.75 36.69
C VAL A 867 27.87 35.54 37.80
N ALA A 868 26.81 34.99 38.41
CA ALA A 868 26.08 35.63 39.51
C ALA A 868 26.94 35.82 40.77
N CYS A 869 27.69 34.79 41.18
CA CYS A 869 28.65 34.90 42.30
C CYS A 869 29.71 35.97 42.02
N ARG A 870 30.25 36.04 40.80
CA ARG A 870 31.22 37.06 40.39
C ARG A 870 30.65 38.48 40.47
N ILE A 871 29.39 38.69 40.06
CA ILE A 871 28.71 39.99 40.17
C ILE A 871 28.53 40.37 41.65
N ARG A 872 28.12 39.41 42.50
CA ARG A 872 28.00 39.59 43.96
C ARG A 872 29.33 39.99 44.60
N GLU A 873 30.44 39.38 44.19
CA GLU A 873 31.80 39.72 44.66
C GLU A 873 32.30 41.08 44.13
N ALA A 874 31.94 41.45 42.90
CA ALA A 874 32.34 42.73 42.30
C ALA A 874 31.60 43.94 42.91
N GLY A 875 30.33 43.76 43.30
CA GLY A 875 29.53 44.78 43.99
C GLY A 875 29.84 44.98 45.48
N GLN A 876 30.78 44.20 46.05
CA GLN A 876 31.24 44.30 47.44
C GLN A 876 32.63 44.97 47.58
N ARG A 877 33.11 45.67 46.54
CA ARG A 877 34.42 46.35 46.50
C ARG A 877 34.32 47.86 46.35
#